data_AF-A0A642USA3-F1
#
_entry.id   AF-A0A642USA3-F1
#
_cell.length_a   1.000
_cell.length_b   1.000
_cell.length_c   1.000
_cell.angle_alpha   90.00
_cell.angle_beta   90.00
_cell.angle_gamma   90.00
#
_symmetry.space_group_name_H-M   'P 1'
#
loop_
_entity.id
_entity.type
_entity.pdbx_description
1 polymer ?
#
loop_
_entity_poly.entity_id
_entity_poly.type
_entity_poly.pdbx_seq_one_letter_code
_entity_poly.pdbx_strand_id
1 'polypeptide(L)'
;MATVWILMMAIVLWFPRLCCSGGYAPRRVKCPSGRLVRPADVINDQEEKFAERNKGKRERAIRTFLKQSGIEEFEDDEYLDVLLPVDMGIALSGGGFRAMLSGGGALAALDDRTDVEETESDFLLGGLLQGAAYLSGLSGSSWLIGSMYHNGFARVQDLRDSKNLWNLDIPRNKLPPGLVELLHNETGGCMYQTVPEETICHGLTMFPLIPILSYDYLIHYMRLNLEVTEKANAGYPVSIVDYWGRSLALKLINSTRGGINTSWADISGYDYWWSDEVSVPFPIVIANEQKLKTAASSEPLNTAIEFTPYEMGSWNPTLAAFVDIRFLGTYLKDGYVYDPTRRDTRLDDSGILSQNYCVCGVDNVGFILGTSSAVFNDVFFLYDGAIDVGSFYVPGKLGTTCLAVYLDGKAYMVQIPLYTLETFKPLIRDRAIYSPNPFFQYETNELNWNITMLPELYLVDGGEDGQNLPLEPLINPIRGLDIILAYDFSADSHNWPTGHTLSQSFDKFNNRAQENGIPFPYVPHSQYPLKTPLFLGCDLDADYPELDLNESPPLIVYIPSTNFVYQSNTSTLQISYSHWELSKMIENGYSTATQGNSSHWKICIACAMVKRSLDPWDYPTECDDCYYRYCYHHPSYYNQ
;
A
#
# COMPACT_ATOMS: atom_id res chain seq x y z
N MET A 1 1.16 -42.02 -27.72
CA MET A 1 1.23 -40.64 -28.24
C MET A 1 -0.04 -39.82 -28.00
N ALA A 2 -1.25 -40.40 -27.99
CA ALA A 2 -2.49 -39.66 -27.72
C ALA A 2 -2.65 -39.16 -26.26
N THR A 3 -2.04 -39.83 -25.28
CA THR A 3 -2.12 -39.45 -23.85
C THR A 3 -1.26 -38.25 -23.46
N VAL A 4 -0.21 -37.93 -24.22
CA VAL A 4 0.67 -36.78 -23.95
C VAL A 4 0.04 -35.47 -24.46
N TRP A 5 -0.79 -35.54 -25.50
CA TRP A 5 -1.51 -34.38 -26.04
C TRP A 5 -2.67 -33.91 -25.15
N ILE A 6 -3.33 -34.83 -24.43
CA ILE A 6 -4.42 -34.49 -23.51
C ILE A 6 -3.87 -33.82 -22.24
N LEU A 7 -2.70 -34.24 -21.75
CA LEU A 7 -2.00 -33.58 -20.63
C LEU A 7 -1.48 -32.18 -21.02
N MET A 8 -0.98 -31.98 -22.23
CA MET A 8 -0.59 -30.63 -22.71
C MET A 8 -1.78 -29.69 -22.95
N MET A 9 -2.96 -30.19 -23.34
CA MET A 9 -4.15 -29.34 -23.48
C MET A 9 -4.80 -28.99 -22.14
N ALA A 10 -4.71 -29.86 -21.12
CA ALA A 10 -5.18 -29.56 -19.77
C ALA A 10 -4.33 -28.49 -19.07
N ILE A 11 -3.02 -28.46 -19.33
CA ILE A 11 -2.09 -27.48 -18.76
C ILE A 11 -2.28 -26.08 -19.38
N VAL A 12 -2.87 -25.94 -20.58
CA VAL A 12 -3.06 -24.63 -21.24
C VAL A 12 -4.36 -23.93 -20.83
N LEU A 13 -5.26 -24.61 -20.10
CA LEU A 13 -6.59 -24.07 -19.71
C LEU A 13 -6.67 -23.60 -18.25
N TRP A 14 -5.57 -23.64 -17.49
CA TRP A 14 -5.58 -23.34 -16.06
C TRP A 14 -4.46 -22.40 -15.59
N PHE A 15 -3.82 -21.69 -16.52
CA PHE A 15 -2.98 -20.53 -16.19
C PHE A 15 -3.66 -19.28 -16.72
N PRO A 16 -3.81 -18.21 -15.94
CA PRO A 16 -4.04 -16.90 -16.52
C PRO A 16 -2.83 -16.63 -17.41
N ARG A 17 -3.00 -16.81 -18.73
CA ARG A 17 -2.01 -16.34 -19.72
C ARG A 17 -1.73 -14.88 -19.37
N LEU A 18 -0.45 -14.50 -19.22
CA LEU A 18 -0.03 -13.10 -19.10
C LEU A 18 -0.91 -12.25 -20.02
N CYS A 19 -1.88 -11.54 -19.44
CA CYS A 19 -3.01 -11.01 -20.21
C CYS A 19 -2.50 -9.92 -21.19
N CYS A 20 -1.32 -9.36 -20.89
CA CYS A 20 -0.78 -8.17 -21.53
C CYS A 20 0.75 -8.25 -21.73
N SER A 21 1.28 -9.23 -22.48
CA SER A 21 2.71 -9.21 -22.82
C SER A 21 3.03 -7.96 -23.67
N GLY A 22 3.91 -7.06 -23.20
CA GLY A 22 4.15 -5.78 -23.89
C GLY A 22 5.26 -4.84 -23.42
N GLY A 23 5.04 -3.53 -23.63
CA GLY A 23 5.83 -2.41 -23.08
C GLY A 23 4.95 -1.64 -22.09
N TYR A 24 5.25 -0.37 -21.78
CA TYR A 24 4.47 0.37 -20.77
C TYR A 24 3.10 0.85 -21.27
N ALA A 25 2.93 0.92 -22.59
CA ALA A 25 1.66 1.30 -23.21
C ALA A 25 0.55 0.26 -22.99
N PRO A 26 -0.67 0.67 -22.55
CA PRO A 26 -1.84 -0.19 -22.51
C PRO A 26 -2.20 -0.77 -23.89
N ARG A 27 -2.85 -1.94 -23.91
CA ARG A 27 -3.09 -2.72 -25.14
C ARG A 27 -4.52 -3.21 -25.25
N ARG A 28 -5.00 -3.30 -26.49
CA ARG A 28 -6.31 -3.86 -26.81
C ARG A 28 -6.26 -5.39 -26.79
N VAL A 29 -7.21 -5.99 -26.09
CA VAL A 29 -7.44 -7.44 -26.00
C VAL A 29 -8.92 -7.74 -26.23
N LYS A 30 -9.27 -9.01 -26.46
CA LYS A 30 -10.67 -9.41 -26.57
C LYS A 30 -11.33 -9.35 -25.19
N CYS A 31 -12.46 -8.67 -25.06
CA CYS A 31 -13.19 -8.62 -23.80
C CYS A 31 -13.74 -10.00 -23.38
N PRO A 32 -13.82 -10.29 -22.07
CA PRO A 32 -14.71 -11.32 -21.58
C PRO A 32 -16.18 -10.91 -21.81
N SER A 33 -17.09 -11.88 -21.73
CA SER A 33 -18.52 -11.60 -21.85
C SER A 33 -19.08 -11.12 -20.50
N GLY A 34 -20.04 -10.20 -20.52
CA GLY A 34 -20.73 -9.72 -19.31
C GLY A 34 -20.25 -8.34 -18.82
N ARG A 35 -20.72 -7.99 -17.62
CA ARG A 35 -20.36 -6.76 -16.90
C ARG A 35 -18.97 -6.92 -16.27
N LEU A 36 -18.12 -5.90 -16.33
CA LEU A 36 -16.77 -5.91 -15.74
C LEU A 36 -16.73 -5.30 -14.33
N VAL A 37 -17.81 -4.64 -13.91
CA VAL A 37 -17.97 -4.07 -12.57
C VAL A 37 -19.03 -4.86 -11.81
N ARG A 38 -18.70 -5.25 -10.59
CA ARG A 38 -19.60 -5.92 -9.65
C ARG A 38 -19.91 -5.02 -8.45
N PRO A 39 -21.07 -5.18 -7.78
CA PRO A 39 -21.31 -4.57 -6.48
C PRO A 39 -20.36 -5.13 -5.41
N ALA A 40 -20.13 -4.34 -4.35
CA ALA A 40 -19.32 -4.68 -3.19
C ALA A 40 -20.16 -5.31 -2.05
N ASP A 41 -20.92 -6.34 -2.36
CA ASP A 41 -21.79 -7.06 -1.42
C ASP A 41 -21.21 -8.40 -0.93
N VAL A 42 -20.35 -9.02 -1.73
CA VAL A 42 -19.60 -10.24 -1.40
C VAL A 42 -18.15 -10.13 -1.87
N ILE A 43 -17.25 -11.01 -1.39
CA ILE A 43 -15.91 -11.15 -1.96
C ILE A 43 -15.96 -11.72 -3.38
N ASN A 44 -14.91 -11.48 -4.16
CA ASN A 44 -14.79 -12.03 -5.51
C ASN A 44 -14.72 -13.56 -5.51
N ASP A 45 -15.39 -14.24 -6.44
CA ASP A 45 -15.33 -15.71 -6.60
C ASP A 45 -13.89 -16.27 -6.66
N GLN A 46 -12.93 -15.51 -7.18
CA GLN A 46 -11.52 -15.92 -7.25
C GLN A 46 -10.81 -15.73 -5.91
N GLU A 47 -11.17 -14.70 -5.14
CA GLU A 47 -10.71 -14.50 -3.76
C GLU A 47 -11.25 -15.62 -2.85
N GLU A 48 -12.54 -15.98 -2.99
CA GLU A 48 -13.14 -17.11 -2.27
C GLU A 48 -12.45 -18.44 -2.60
N LYS A 49 -12.21 -18.73 -3.89
CA LYS A 49 -11.46 -19.93 -4.31
C LYS A 49 -10.04 -19.96 -3.77
N PHE A 50 -9.38 -18.81 -3.69
CA PHE A 50 -8.06 -18.69 -3.10
C PHE A 50 -8.12 -18.97 -1.59
N ALA A 51 -9.08 -18.39 -0.89
CA ALA A 51 -9.28 -18.58 0.55
C ALA A 51 -9.52 -20.06 0.90
N GLU A 52 -10.44 -20.72 0.20
CA GLU A 52 -10.77 -22.13 0.39
C GLU A 52 -9.57 -23.05 0.12
N ARG A 53 -8.80 -22.78 -0.94
CA ARG A 53 -7.60 -23.57 -1.25
C ARG A 53 -6.54 -23.46 -0.13
N ASN A 54 -6.37 -22.27 0.45
CA ASN A 54 -5.34 -22.02 1.44
C ASN A 54 -5.78 -22.37 2.87
N LYS A 55 -7.08 -22.50 3.14
CA LYS A 55 -7.66 -22.75 4.48
C LYS A 55 -6.91 -23.81 5.28
N GLY A 56 -6.75 -25.02 4.74
CA GLY A 56 -6.06 -26.10 5.45
C GLY A 56 -4.56 -25.87 5.67
N LYS A 57 -3.89 -25.08 4.83
CA LYS A 57 -2.47 -24.71 5.04
C LYS A 57 -2.34 -23.65 6.13
N ARG A 58 -3.22 -22.65 6.11
CA ARG A 58 -3.29 -21.58 7.12
C ARG A 58 -3.57 -22.14 8.51
N GLU A 59 -4.58 -23.00 8.62
CA GLU A 59 -4.93 -23.65 9.88
C GLU A 59 -3.78 -24.49 10.44
N ARG A 60 -3.05 -25.24 9.60
CA ARG A 60 -1.86 -25.98 10.04
C ARG A 60 -0.75 -25.08 10.58
N ALA A 61 -0.51 -23.93 9.92
CA ALA A 61 0.50 -22.98 10.37
C ALA A 61 0.12 -22.37 11.74
N ILE A 62 -1.13 -21.93 11.89
CA ILE A 62 -1.66 -21.41 13.16
C ILE A 62 -1.61 -22.47 14.26
N ARG A 63 -2.08 -23.69 13.98
CA ARG A 63 -2.03 -24.80 14.95
C ARG A 63 -0.60 -25.09 15.42
N THR A 64 0.36 -25.08 14.49
CA THR A 64 1.77 -25.30 14.82
C THR A 64 2.31 -24.19 15.72
N PHE A 65 1.97 -22.94 15.43
CA PHE A 65 2.35 -21.79 16.25
C PHE A 65 1.76 -21.88 17.66
N LEU A 66 0.46 -22.17 17.79
CA LEU A 66 -0.23 -22.29 19.09
C LEU A 66 0.37 -23.40 19.96
N LYS A 67 0.68 -24.58 19.39
CA LYS A 67 1.36 -25.67 20.12
C LYS A 67 2.75 -25.29 20.62
N GLN A 68 3.41 -24.33 19.97
CA GLN A 68 4.75 -23.86 20.35
C GLN A 68 4.70 -22.61 21.23
N SER A 69 3.52 -22.15 21.62
CA SER A 69 3.34 -20.93 22.41
C SER A 69 3.93 -21.03 23.82
N GLY A 70 3.96 -22.23 24.40
CA GLY A 70 4.33 -22.47 25.79
C GLY A 70 3.13 -22.51 26.77
N ILE A 71 1.90 -22.53 26.25
CA ILE A 71 0.66 -22.73 27.03
C ILE A 71 0.29 -24.22 26.99
N GLU A 72 0.19 -24.86 28.17
CA GLU A 72 0.00 -26.32 28.30
C GLU A 72 -1.30 -26.79 27.61
N GLU A 73 -2.39 -26.03 27.76
CA GLU A 73 -3.69 -26.34 27.16
C GLU A 73 -3.64 -26.33 25.63
N PHE A 74 -2.77 -25.52 25.02
CA PHE A 74 -2.65 -25.44 23.56
C PHE A 74 -1.85 -26.62 22.99
N GLU A 75 -1.22 -27.46 23.81
CA GLU A 75 -0.59 -28.70 23.34
C GLU A 75 -1.63 -29.79 23.00
N ASP A 76 -2.84 -29.69 23.57
CA ASP A 76 -3.94 -30.63 23.36
C ASP A 76 -4.68 -30.35 22.04
N ASP A 77 -4.74 -31.36 21.16
CA ASP A 77 -5.44 -31.27 19.89
C ASP A 77 -6.96 -31.12 20.05
N GLU A 78 -7.58 -31.75 21.05
CA GLU A 78 -9.01 -31.63 21.29
C GLU A 78 -9.38 -30.21 21.74
N TYR A 79 -8.49 -29.56 22.50
CA TYR A 79 -8.66 -28.17 22.90
C TYR A 79 -8.51 -27.22 21.71
N LEU A 80 -7.47 -27.39 20.88
CA LEU A 80 -7.28 -26.58 19.67
C LEU A 80 -8.39 -26.76 18.64
N ASP A 81 -9.02 -27.93 18.56
CA ASP A 81 -10.16 -28.18 17.67
C ASP A 81 -11.41 -27.35 18.05
N VAL A 82 -11.50 -26.88 19.30
CA VAL A 82 -12.55 -25.95 19.74
C VAL A 82 -12.21 -24.51 19.37
N LEU A 83 -10.92 -24.15 19.39
CA LEU A 83 -10.46 -22.78 19.15
C LEU A 83 -10.30 -22.42 17.67
N LEU A 84 -10.07 -23.43 16.82
CA LEU A 84 -9.82 -23.28 15.40
C LEU A 84 -11.06 -23.58 14.54
N PRO A 85 -11.17 -23.02 13.32
CA PRO A 85 -10.18 -22.16 12.64
C PRO A 85 -10.15 -20.73 13.19
N VAL A 86 -9.03 -20.04 12.93
CA VAL A 86 -8.86 -18.59 13.17
C VAL A 86 -8.43 -17.96 11.84
N ASP A 87 -9.08 -16.88 11.45
CA ASP A 87 -8.74 -16.09 10.26
C ASP A 87 -8.03 -14.79 10.67
N MET A 88 -6.74 -14.68 10.28
CA MET A 88 -5.86 -13.56 10.63
C MET A 88 -5.59 -12.64 9.44
N GLY A 89 -5.56 -11.33 9.68
CA GLY A 89 -5.02 -10.33 8.76
C GLY A 89 -3.75 -9.67 9.27
N ILE A 90 -2.92 -9.17 8.35
CA ILE A 90 -1.74 -8.35 8.67
C ILE A 90 -1.89 -6.99 7.97
N ALA A 91 -1.79 -5.90 8.72
CA ALA A 91 -1.78 -4.54 8.19
C ALA A 91 -0.41 -3.88 8.40
N LEU A 92 0.15 -3.31 7.33
CA LEU A 92 1.42 -2.58 7.36
C LEU A 92 1.21 -1.13 6.92
N SER A 93 1.58 -0.17 7.77
CA SER A 93 1.33 1.24 7.52
C SER A 93 2.18 1.83 6.38
N GLY A 94 1.87 3.05 5.95
CA GLY A 94 2.74 3.86 5.08
C GLY A 94 3.94 4.49 5.78
N GLY A 95 4.82 5.12 5.00
CA GLY A 95 6.04 5.76 5.50
C GLY A 95 7.29 5.57 4.62
N GLY A 96 7.14 5.50 3.29
CA GLY A 96 8.26 5.37 2.36
C GLY A 96 9.18 4.17 2.63
N PHE A 97 10.49 4.33 2.42
CA PHE A 97 11.44 3.24 2.65
C PHE A 97 11.56 2.85 4.12
N ARG A 98 11.26 3.75 5.08
CA ARG A 98 11.17 3.40 6.50
C ARG A 98 10.15 2.30 6.73
N ALA A 99 8.94 2.48 6.20
CA ALA A 99 7.87 1.49 6.30
C ALA A 99 8.21 0.21 5.53
N MET A 100 8.76 0.31 4.31
CA MET A 100 9.17 -0.85 3.52
C MET A 100 10.18 -1.73 4.29
N LEU A 101 11.22 -1.13 4.88
CA LEU A 101 12.31 -1.84 5.53
C LEU A 101 11.92 -2.34 6.92
N SER A 102 11.24 -1.51 7.72
CA SER A 102 10.78 -1.92 9.06
C SER A 102 9.66 -2.96 8.97
N GLY A 103 8.73 -2.79 8.02
CA GLY A 103 7.71 -3.78 7.68
C GLY A 103 8.33 -5.07 7.14
N GLY A 104 9.41 -4.98 6.36
CA GLY A 104 10.18 -6.15 5.94
C GLY A 104 10.74 -6.92 7.13
N GLY A 105 11.31 -6.22 8.11
CA GLY A 105 11.71 -6.82 9.38
C GLY A 105 10.57 -7.52 10.11
N ALA A 106 9.41 -6.85 10.21
CA ALA A 106 8.23 -7.41 10.86
C ALA A 106 7.74 -8.68 10.15
N LEU A 107 7.61 -8.68 8.82
CA LEU A 107 7.24 -9.88 8.07
C LEU A 107 8.28 -10.99 8.17
N ALA A 108 9.58 -10.66 8.23
CA ALA A 108 10.63 -11.65 8.46
C ALA A 108 10.47 -12.36 9.81
N ALA A 109 10.00 -11.66 10.85
CA ALA A 109 9.72 -12.28 12.15
C ALA A 109 8.52 -13.24 12.11
N LEU A 110 7.55 -12.99 11.22
CA LEU A 110 6.36 -13.81 11.04
C LEU A 110 6.57 -14.99 10.07
N ASP A 111 7.63 -14.95 9.27
CA ASP A 111 7.93 -15.92 8.21
C ASP A 111 8.73 -17.11 8.76
N ASP A 112 8.17 -18.32 8.67
CA ASP A 112 8.87 -19.57 9.07
C ASP A 112 10.05 -19.93 8.17
N ARG A 113 10.20 -19.24 7.02
CA ARG A 113 11.32 -19.43 6.09
C ARG A 113 12.52 -18.54 6.40
N THR A 114 12.44 -17.72 7.44
CA THR A 114 13.51 -16.82 7.87
C THR A 114 14.69 -17.61 8.44
N ASP A 115 15.89 -17.36 7.92
CA ASP A 115 17.11 -17.96 8.46
C ASP A 115 17.42 -17.32 9.83
N VAL A 116 17.30 -18.10 10.91
CA VAL A 116 17.73 -17.73 12.28
C VAL A 116 18.96 -18.55 12.69
N GLU A 117 19.92 -17.94 13.37
CA GLU A 117 21.08 -18.68 13.90
C GLU A 117 20.61 -19.69 14.96
N GLU A 118 21.07 -20.95 14.88
CA GLU A 118 20.63 -22.10 15.70
C GLU A 118 20.72 -21.90 17.24
N THR A 119 21.29 -20.79 17.71
CA THR A 119 21.44 -20.45 19.13
C THR A 119 20.34 -19.53 19.69
N GLU A 120 19.51 -18.91 18.85
CA GLU A 120 18.30 -18.24 19.31
C GLU A 120 17.17 -19.26 19.39
N SER A 121 16.90 -19.74 20.61
CA SER A 121 15.79 -20.64 20.89
C SER A 121 14.47 -20.01 20.44
N ASP A 122 13.87 -20.67 19.45
CA ASP A 122 12.52 -20.57 18.91
C ASP A 122 12.24 -19.42 17.92
N PHE A 123 11.74 -19.80 16.75
CA PHE A 123 11.02 -18.95 15.80
C PHE A 123 9.83 -18.30 16.53
N LEU A 124 10.06 -17.18 17.21
CA LEU A 124 9.11 -16.67 18.21
C LEU A 124 7.73 -16.41 17.61
N LEU A 125 7.67 -15.91 16.37
CA LEU A 125 6.41 -15.63 15.65
C LEU A 125 6.35 -16.31 14.27
N GLY A 126 7.29 -17.20 13.97
CA GLY A 126 7.39 -17.85 12.67
C GLY A 126 6.13 -18.69 12.36
N GLY A 127 5.70 -18.64 11.11
CA GLY A 127 4.52 -19.34 10.62
C GLY A 127 3.25 -18.48 10.62
N LEU A 128 3.25 -17.33 11.30
CA LEU A 128 2.11 -16.41 11.28
C LEU A 128 1.90 -15.77 9.91
N LEU A 129 2.97 -15.52 9.14
CA LEU A 129 2.83 -15.06 7.75
C LEU A 129 2.15 -16.11 6.87
N GLN A 130 2.50 -17.39 7.07
CA GLN A 130 1.87 -18.53 6.39
C GLN A 130 0.43 -18.77 6.88
N GLY A 131 0.13 -18.44 8.14
CA GLY A 131 -1.20 -18.54 8.75
C GLY A 131 -2.18 -17.42 8.32
N ALA A 132 -1.66 -16.26 7.93
CA ALA A 132 -2.47 -15.11 7.57
C ALA A 132 -3.33 -15.35 6.31
N ALA A 133 -4.60 -14.94 6.38
CA ALA A 133 -5.52 -14.90 5.25
C ALA A 133 -5.23 -13.72 4.32
N TYR A 134 -4.92 -12.55 4.89
CA TYR A 134 -4.72 -11.29 4.15
C TYR A 134 -3.49 -10.54 4.62
N LEU A 135 -2.86 -9.84 3.67
CA LEU A 135 -1.76 -8.90 3.93
C LEU A 135 -2.08 -7.59 3.20
N SER A 136 -2.41 -6.56 3.96
CA SER A 136 -2.74 -5.23 3.44
C SER A 136 -1.60 -4.23 3.70
N GLY A 137 -1.28 -3.43 2.70
CA GLY A 137 -0.27 -2.36 2.81
C GLY A 137 -0.64 -1.13 1.99
N LEU A 138 -0.11 0.02 2.39
CA LEU A 138 -0.23 1.26 1.64
C LEU A 138 1.12 1.99 1.60
N SER A 139 1.29 2.93 0.66
CA SER A 139 2.50 3.73 0.53
C SER A 139 3.76 2.86 0.51
N GLY A 140 4.75 3.16 1.35
CA GLY A 140 5.99 2.38 1.49
C GLY A 140 5.80 0.87 1.70
N SER A 141 4.76 0.43 2.40
CA SER A 141 4.49 -1.00 2.60
C SER A 141 3.90 -1.67 1.36
N SER A 142 3.28 -0.91 0.45
CA SER A 142 2.91 -1.44 -0.87
C SER A 142 4.16 -1.89 -1.65
N TRP A 143 5.30 -1.21 -1.49
CA TRP A 143 6.55 -1.54 -2.15
C TRP A 143 7.11 -2.88 -1.67
N LEU A 144 6.99 -3.14 -0.36
CA LEU A 144 7.35 -4.42 0.24
C LEU A 144 6.50 -5.56 -0.34
N ILE A 145 5.17 -5.39 -0.32
CA ILE A 145 4.22 -6.38 -0.86
C ILE A 145 4.50 -6.61 -2.36
N GLY A 146 4.58 -5.56 -3.17
CA GLY A 146 4.87 -5.68 -4.59
C GLY A 146 6.22 -6.36 -4.86
N SER A 147 7.25 -6.04 -4.07
CA SER A 147 8.57 -6.67 -4.17
C SER A 147 8.54 -8.14 -3.77
N MET A 148 7.78 -8.55 -2.74
CA MET A 148 7.70 -9.96 -2.36
C MET A 148 6.95 -10.76 -3.43
N TYR A 149 5.73 -10.34 -3.77
CA TYR A 149 4.84 -11.13 -4.62
C TYR A 149 5.31 -11.23 -6.08
N HIS A 150 5.88 -10.17 -6.66
CA HIS A 150 6.37 -10.23 -8.04
C HIS A 150 7.76 -10.88 -8.19
N ASN A 151 8.43 -11.19 -7.08
CA ASN A 151 9.70 -11.92 -7.09
C ASN A 151 9.55 -13.36 -6.58
N GLY A 152 8.37 -13.96 -6.76
CA GLY A 152 8.14 -15.35 -6.39
C GLY A 152 7.84 -15.56 -4.91
N PHE A 153 7.16 -14.60 -4.27
CA PHE A 153 6.98 -14.54 -2.81
C PHE A 153 8.31 -14.64 -2.05
N ALA A 154 9.28 -13.84 -2.51
CA ALA A 154 10.65 -13.84 -2.01
C ALA A 154 10.69 -13.53 -0.51
N ARG A 155 11.63 -14.16 0.19
CA ARG A 155 11.92 -13.84 1.60
C ARG A 155 12.57 -12.47 1.67
N VAL A 156 12.38 -11.78 2.78
CA VAL A 156 12.93 -10.43 3.01
C VAL A 156 14.46 -10.43 2.92
N GLN A 157 15.10 -11.50 3.40
CA GLN A 157 16.53 -11.75 3.34
C GLN A 157 17.02 -11.86 1.90
N ASP A 158 16.29 -12.60 1.05
CA ASP A 158 16.65 -12.78 -0.37
C ASP A 158 16.55 -11.44 -1.13
N LEU A 159 15.56 -10.60 -0.78
CA LEU A 159 15.41 -9.26 -1.34
C LEU A 159 16.53 -8.33 -0.87
N ARG A 160 16.87 -8.34 0.43
CA ARG A 160 17.96 -7.57 1.04
C ARG A 160 19.32 -7.91 0.44
N ASP A 161 19.60 -9.21 0.25
CA ASP A 161 20.91 -9.72 -0.18
C ASP A 161 21.06 -9.75 -1.71
N SER A 162 20.00 -9.40 -2.44
CA SER A 162 20.01 -9.27 -3.89
C SER A 162 20.96 -8.18 -4.36
N LYS A 163 21.71 -8.48 -5.43
CA LYS A 163 22.56 -7.47 -6.09
C LYS A 163 21.78 -6.48 -6.95
N ASN A 164 20.55 -6.84 -7.33
CA ASN A 164 19.75 -6.10 -8.30
C ASN A 164 18.51 -5.44 -7.66
N LEU A 165 18.05 -5.97 -6.53
CA LEU A 165 16.91 -5.45 -5.79
C LEU A 165 17.38 -4.72 -4.54
N TRP A 166 16.58 -3.76 -4.08
CA TRP A 166 16.80 -3.05 -2.82
C TRP A 166 18.19 -2.39 -2.72
N ASN A 167 18.79 -2.07 -3.87
CA ASN A 167 19.99 -1.26 -3.94
C ASN A 167 19.60 0.21 -3.75
N LEU A 168 19.50 0.60 -2.48
CA LEU A 168 19.11 1.94 -2.04
C LEU A 168 20.29 2.85 -1.76
N ASP A 169 21.52 2.40 -1.94
CA ASP A 169 22.70 3.23 -1.70
C ASP A 169 22.91 4.17 -2.88
N ILE A 170 22.44 5.41 -2.72
CA ILE A 170 22.71 6.49 -3.64
C ILE A 170 23.87 7.30 -3.06
N PRO A 171 25.06 7.31 -3.69
CA PRO A 171 26.19 8.09 -3.21
C PRO A 171 25.79 9.55 -3.02
N ARG A 172 26.02 10.12 -1.82
CA ARG A 172 25.58 11.50 -1.48
C ARG A 172 26.11 12.57 -2.45
N ASN A 173 27.26 12.33 -3.06
CA ASN A 173 27.86 13.20 -4.09
C ASN A 173 27.17 13.11 -5.47
N LYS A 174 26.20 12.20 -5.63
CA LYS A 174 25.35 12.05 -6.82
C LYS A 174 23.90 12.49 -6.57
N LEU A 175 23.54 12.81 -5.33
CA LEU A 175 22.26 13.46 -5.04
C LEU A 175 22.34 14.94 -5.48
N PRO A 176 21.29 15.49 -6.11
CA PRO A 176 21.22 16.93 -6.36
C PRO A 176 21.45 17.68 -5.04
N PRO A 177 22.31 18.72 -4.97
CA PRO A 177 22.67 19.39 -3.73
C PRO A 177 21.48 19.86 -2.88
N GLY A 178 20.35 20.24 -3.50
CA GLY A 178 19.11 20.65 -2.81
C GLY A 178 18.26 19.50 -2.25
N LEU A 179 18.44 18.26 -2.74
CA LEU A 179 17.73 17.09 -2.21
C LEU A 179 18.35 16.60 -0.89
N VAL A 180 19.62 16.94 -0.63
CA VAL A 180 20.34 16.55 0.59
C VAL A 180 19.87 17.38 1.81
N GLU A 181 19.47 18.65 1.61
CA GLU A 181 18.93 19.51 2.67
C GLU A 181 17.47 19.14 3.05
N LEU A 182 16.67 18.69 2.08
CA LEU A 182 15.30 18.17 2.27
C LEU A 182 15.20 16.96 3.20
N LEU A 183 16.25 16.12 3.24
CA LEU A 183 16.29 14.88 4.02
C LEU A 183 16.47 15.08 5.53
N HIS A 184 16.77 16.30 5.97
CA HIS A 184 17.21 16.57 7.34
C HIS A 184 16.21 17.34 8.21
N ASN A 185 15.10 17.86 7.68
CA ASN A 185 14.33 18.91 8.38
C ASN A 185 12.81 18.65 8.48
N GLU A 186 12.42 17.49 9.00
CA GLU A 186 11.04 17.25 9.50
C GLU A 186 10.92 17.46 11.02
N THR A 187 12.02 17.80 11.71
CA THR A 187 12.04 18.02 13.18
C THR A 187 12.21 19.50 13.54
N GLY A 188 11.22 20.35 13.24
CA GLY A 188 11.24 21.72 13.74
C GLY A 188 10.08 22.57 13.26
N GLY A 189 9.22 23.00 14.19
CA GLY A 189 8.17 23.98 13.91
C GLY A 189 8.73 25.25 13.26
N CYS A 190 7.97 25.83 12.34
CA CYS A 190 8.28 27.08 11.68
C CYS A 190 8.51 28.20 12.71
N MET A 191 9.76 28.57 12.97
CA MET A 191 10.07 29.88 13.52
C MET A 191 10.30 30.84 12.35
N TYR A 192 9.35 31.75 12.16
CA TYR A 192 9.54 32.96 11.37
C TYR A 192 10.75 33.73 11.92
N GLN A 193 11.87 33.71 11.20
CA GLN A 193 12.87 34.76 11.30
C GLN A 193 12.97 35.47 9.95
N THR A 194 12.50 36.71 9.94
CA THR A 194 12.61 37.68 8.86
C THR A 194 14.09 37.92 8.54
N VAL A 195 14.52 37.59 7.31
CA VAL A 195 15.82 38.00 6.78
C VAL A 195 15.66 39.38 6.11
N PRO A 196 16.51 40.38 6.39
CA PRO A 196 16.35 41.72 5.82
C PRO A 196 16.62 41.75 4.32
N GLU A 197 15.80 42.50 3.58
CA GLU A 197 16.07 42.97 2.23
C GLU A 197 17.36 43.80 2.24
N GLU A 198 18.48 43.23 1.81
CA GLU A 198 19.60 43.89 1.12
C GLU A 198 20.82 42.95 1.09
N THR A 199 20.92 42.11 0.07
CA THR A 199 22.23 41.61 -0.38
C THR A 199 22.26 41.59 -1.90
N ILE A 200 22.77 42.70 -2.43
CA ILE A 200 22.99 42.98 -3.85
C ILE A 200 24.03 42.01 -4.41
N CYS A 201 23.70 41.38 -5.54
CA CYS A 201 24.61 40.58 -6.35
C CYS A 201 25.82 41.40 -6.80
N HIS A 202 27.02 41.04 -6.33
CA HIS A 202 28.28 41.44 -6.93
C HIS A 202 29.12 40.20 -7.26
N GLY A 203 29.51 40.07 -8.53
CA GLY A 203 30.64 39.22 -8.94
C GLY A 203 30.28 37.94 -9.71
N LEU A 204 29.94 38.08 -10.99
CA LEU A 204 30.11 37.02 -11.99
C LEU A 204 31.61 36.73 -12.19
N THR A 205 32.19 35.81 -11.42
CA THR A 205 33.49 35.19 -11.74
C THR A 205 33.48 33.72 -11.33
N MET A 206 33.53 32.85 -12.35
CA MET A 206 33.72 31.40 -12.29
C MET A 206 32.69 30.61 -11.47
N PHE A 207 31.58 30.22 -12.11
CA PHE A 207 30.85 29.03 -11.70
C PHE A 207 31.76 27.81 -11.88
N PRO A 208 32.09 27.05 -10.83
CA PRO A 208 32.58 25.70 -11.05
C PRO A 208 31.46 24.94 -11.75
N LEU A 209 31.84 24.23 -12.82
CA LEU A 209 30.96 23.35 -13.59
C LEU A 209 30.00 22.60 -12.66
N ILE A 210 28.70 22.76 -12.88
CA ILE A 210 27.64 21.93 -12.32
C ILE A 210 28.14 20.49 -12.41
N PRO A 211 28.22 19.71 -11.31
CA PRO A 211 28.67 18.33 -11.41
C PRO A 211 27.73 17.64 -12.39
N ILE A 212 28.31 17.17 -13.49
CA ILE A 212 27.67 16.39 -14.53
C ILE A 212 26.80 15.36 -13.82
N LEU A 213 25.47 15.43 -13.97
CA LEU A 213 24.57 14.33 -13.62
C LEU A 213 25.23 13.07 -14.15
N SER A 214 25.57 12.11 -13.27
CA SER A 214 26.41 10.99 -13.71
C SER A 214 25.75 10.32 -14.90
N TYR A 215 26.54 9.80 -15.84
CA TYR A 215 26.03 9.17 -17.07
C TYR A 215 24.87 8.19 -16.78
N ASP A 216 24.97 7.44 -15.69
CA ASP A 216 23.93 6.53 -15.19
C ASP A 216 22.59 7.22 -14.88
N TYR A 217 22.60 8.42 -14.27
CA TYR A 217 21.37 9.20 -14.01
C TYR A 217 20.73 9.68 -15.30
N LEU A 218 21.53 10.16 -16.25
CA LEU A 218 21.02 10.60 -17.54
C LEU A 218 20.36 9.43 -18.28
N ILE A 219 21.01 8.26 -18.31
CA ILE A 219 20.45 7.04 -18.90
C ILE A 219 19.19 6.59 -18.17
N HIS A 220 19.14 6.69 -16.83
CA HIS A 220 17.95 6.37 -16.04
C HIS A 220 16.76 7.24 -16.44
N TYR A 221 16.89 8.57 -16.40
CA TYR A 221 15.79 9.47 -16.76
C TYR A 221 15.42 9.43 -18.24
N MET A 222 16.39 9.23 -19.15
CA MET A 222 16.09 9.01 -20.57
C MET A 222 15.26 7.73 -20.76
N ARG A 223 15.60 6.65 -20.05
CA ARG A 223 14.82 5.41 -20.08
C ARG A 223 13.40 5.63 -19.57
N LEU A 224 13.23 6.26 -18.41
CA LEU A 224 11.90 6.56 -17.86
C LEU A 224 11.05 7.38 -18.84
N ASN A 225 11.64 8.42 -19.44
CA ASN A 225 10.93 9.22 -20.45
C ASN A 225 10.50 8.40 -21.65
N LEU A 226 11.36 7.51 -22.17
CA LEU A 226 10.98 6.63 -23.27
C LEU A 226 9.83 5.69 -22.88
N GLU A 227 9.85 5.10 -21.69
CA GLU A 227 8.79 4.22 -21.19
C GLU A 227 7.46 4.96 -21.04
N VAL A 228 7.46 6.08 -20.32
CA VAL A 228 6.23 6.84 -20.04
C VAL A 228 5.65 7.44 -21.33
N THR A 229 6.50 7.87 -22.28
CA THR A 229 6.05 8.37 -23.58
C THR A 229 5.35 7.30 -24.42
N GLU A 230 5.64 5.99 -24.24
CA GLU A 230 4.88 4.92 -24.89
C GLU A 230 3.40 4.96 -24.49
N LYS A 231 3.10 5.16 -23.19
CA LYS A 231 1.73 5.29 -22.66
C LYS A 231 1.04 6.55 -23.19
N ALA A 232 1.75 7.69 -23.19
CA ALA A 232 1.24 8.94 -23.75
C ALA A 232 0.92 8.82 -25.26
N ASN A 233 1.82 8.22 -26.04
CA ASN A 233 1.61 7.99 -27.48
C ASN A 233 0.46 7.01 -27.77
N ALA A 234 0.14 6.11 -26.82
CA ALA A 234 -1.02 5.23 -26.89
C ALA A 234 -2.35 5.95 -26.56
N GLY A 235 -2.31 7.24 -26.23
CA GLY A 235 -3.48 8.07 -25.97
C GLY A 235 -3.95 8.08 -24.51
N TYR A 236 -3.16 7.54 -23.58
CA TYR A 236 -3.48 7.54 -22.16
C TYR A 236 -2.77 8.68 -21.44
N PRO A 237 -3.42 9.32 -20.45
CA PRO A 237 -2.77 10.37 -19.69
C PRO A 237 -1.58 9.82 -18.90
N VAL A 238 -0.58 10.68 -18.73
CA VAL A 238 0.59 10.43 -17.89
C VAL A 238 0.73 11.52 -16.84
N SER A 239 1.32 11.15 -15.73
CA SER A 239 1.49 11.96 -14.52
C SER A 239 2.89 11.76 -13.95
N ILE A 240 3.27 12.53 -12.93
CA ILE A 240 4.53 12.26 -12.21
C ILE A 240 4.53 10.87 -11.57
N VAL A 241 3.35 10.34 -11.24
CA VAL A 241 3.17 9.00 -10.67
C VAL A 241 3.63 7.90 -11.63
N ASP A 242 3.50 8.09 -12.94
CA ASP A 242 4.06 7.14 -13.92
C ASP A 242 5.58 7.05 -13.81
N TYR A 243 6.27 8.19 -13.74
CA TYR A 243 7.72 8.24 -13.59
C TYR A 243 8.18 7.67 -12.24
N TRP A 244 7.46 8.01 -11.18
CA TRP A 244 7.72 7.50 -9.84
C TRP A 244 7.58 5.98 -9.76
N GLY A 245 6.44 5.47 -10.24
CA GLY A 245 6.15 4.04 -10.28
C GLY A 245 7.17 3.24 -11.09
N ARG A 246 7.59 3.75 -12.25
CA ARG A 246 8.67 3.13 -13.06
C ARG A 246 10.02 3.16 -12.34
N SER A 247 10.36 4.26 -11.68
CA SER A 247 11.60 4.37 -10.90
C SER A 247 11.63 3.36 -9.74
N LEU A 248 10.52 3.22 -9.01
CA LEU A 248 10.35 2.22 -7.95
C LEU A 248 10.50 0.79 -8.50
N ALA A 249 9.78 0.46 -9.58
CA ALA A 249 9.79 -0.89 -10.12
C ALA A 249 11.17 -1.37 -10.57
N LEU A 250 12.05 -0.46 -11.02
CA LEU A 250 13.45 -0.77 -11.35
C LEU A 250 14.28 -1.26 -10.16
N LYS A 251 13.88 -0.93 -8.92
CA LYS A 251 14.56 -1.35 -7.68
C LYS A 251 13.86 -2.50 -6.96
N LEU A 252 12.58 -2.75 -7.28
CA LEU A 252 11.71 -3.65 -6.54
C LEU A 252 11.34 -4.92 -7.31
N ILE A 253 11.38 -4.89 -8.66
CA ILE A 253 10.86 -5.99 -9.48
C ILE A 253 12.00 -6.62 -10.30
N ASN A 254 12.31 -7.88 -10.04
CA ASN A 254 13.38 -8.65 -10.70
C ASN A 254 12.93 -9.19 -12.06
N SER A 255 12.55 -8.27 -12.94
CA SER A 255 12.14 -8.57 -14.30
C SER A 255 12.81 -7.61 -15.26
N THR A 256 12.75 -7.93 -16.55
CA THR A 256 13.32 -7.08 -17.60
C THR A 256 12.78 -5.65 -17.48
N ARG A 257 13.70 -4.70 -17.32
CA ARG A 257 13.41 -3.26 -17.11
C ARG A 257 12.50 -2.99 -15.91
N GLY A 258 12.58 -3.79 -14.84
CA GLY A 258 11.74 -3.59 -13.65
C GLY A 258 10.27 -3.87 -13.94
N GLY A 259 9.98 -4.97 -14.65
CA GLY A 259 8.61 -5.39 -14.94
C GLY A 259 7.81 -4.37 -15.75
N ILE A 260 8.37 -3.88 -16.85
CA ILE A 260 7.70 -2.88 -17.72
C ILE A 260 6.35 -3.38 -18.27
N ASN A 261 6.18 -4.69 -18.36
CA ASN A 261 4.98 -5.38 -18.83
C ASN A 261 4.37 -6.29 -17.77
N THR A 262 4.78 -6.13 -16.51
CA THR A 262 4.26 -6.90 -15.39
C THR A 262 3.06 -6.17 -14.84
N SER A 263 1.92 -6.85 -14.82
CA SER A 263 0.64 -6.38 -14.29
C SER A 263 0.47 -6.87 -12.86
N TRP A 264 -0.24 -6.14 -12.00
CA TRP A 264 -0.57 -6.59 -10.64
C TRP A 264 -1.38 -7.88 -10.65
N ALA A 265 -2.26 -8.04 -11.65
CA ALA A 265 -3.01 -9.29 -11.86
C ALA A 265 -2.12 -10.53 -12.08
N ASP A 266 -0.87 -10.35 -12.54
CA ASP A 266 0.06 -11.47 -12.78
C ASP A 266 0.42 -12.23 -11.49
N ILE A 267 0.20 -11.63 -10.31
CA ILE A 267 0.41 -12.27 -9.00
C ILE A 267 -0.30 -13.63 -8.93
N SER A 268 -1.55 -13.68 -9.37
CA SER A 268 -2.36 -14.90 -9.38
C SER A 268 -1.89 -15.97 -10.38
N GLY A 269 -0.94 -15.63 -11.25
CA GLY A 269 -0.38 -16.51 -12.28
C GLY A 269 0.95 -17.16 -11.91
N TYR A 270 1.58 -16.76 -10.80
CA TYR A 270 2.87 -17.33 -10.39
C TYR A 270 2.72 -18.70 -9.71
N ASP A 271 3.75 -19.55 -9.85
CA ASP A 271 3.71 -20.93 -9.34
C ASP A 271 3.48 -21.00 -7.81
N TYR A 272 4.06 -20.07 -7.04
CA TYR A 272 3.89 -20.06 -5.58
C TYR A 272 2.44 -19.83 -5.16
N TRP A 273 1.65 -19.10 -5.96
CA TRP A 273 0.24 -18.79 -5.69
C TRP A 273 -0.61 -20.06 -5.61
N TRP A 274 -0.19 -21.09 -6.35
CA TRP A 274 -0.84 -22.39 -6.44
C TRP A 274 -0.06 -23.51 -5.73
N SER A 275 0.94 -23.17 -4.93
CA SER A 275 1.73 -24.16 -4.19
C SER A 275 0.87 -24.91 -3.17
N ASP A 276 1.11 -26.20 -3.01
CA ASP A 276 0.51 -27.02 -1.94
C ASP A 276 1.39 -27.05 -0.68
N GLU A 277 2.63 -26.58 -0.78
CA GLU A 277 3.61 -26.59 0.31
C GLU A 277 3.57 -25.31 1.13
N VAL A 278 3.49 -24.15 0.46
CA VAL A 278 3.56 -22.84 1.11
C VAL A 278 2.21 -22.14 1.01
N SER A 279 1.74 -21.61 2.13
CA SER A 279 0.62 -20.66 2.17
C SER A 279 1.13 -19.24 2.04
N VAL A 280 0.43 -18.43 1.28
CA VAL A 280 0.71 -16.99 1.15
C VAL A 280 -0.57 -16.23 1.48
N PRO A 281 -0.50 -15.08 2.17
CA PRO A 281 -1.68 -14.27 2.39
C PRO A 281 -2.16 -13.64 1.07
N PHE A 282 -3.44 -13.29 1.00
CA PHE A 282 -3.98 -12.54 -0.12
C PHE A 282 -3.52 -11.07 -0.04
N PRO A 283 -2.78 -10.53 -1.04
CA PRO A 283 -2.21 -9.20 -0.96
C PRO A 283 -3.25 -8.13 -1.33
N ILE A 284 -3.31 -7.09 -0.53
CA ILE A 284 -4.16 -5.92 -0.75
C ILE A 284 -3.29 -4.66 -0.69
N VAL A 285 -3.38 -3.81 -1.70
CA VAL A 285 -2.75 -2.48 -1.69
C VAL A 285 -3.84 -1.41 -1.67
N ILE A 286 -3.66 -0.37 -0.85
CA ILE A 286 -4.64 0.73 -0.74
C ILE A 286 -4.09 2.02 -1.37
N ALA A 287 -4.94 2.74 -2.08
CA ALA A 287 -4.77 4.15 -2.45
C ALA A 287 -6.06 4.92 -2.13
N ASN A 288 -6.00 6.23 -2.03
CA ASN A 288 -7.19 7.04 -1.75
C ASN A 288 -7.70 7.75 -2.99
N GLU A 289 -9.02 7.82 -3.13
CA GLU A 289 -9.67 8.72 -4.07
C GLU A 289 -9.51 10.15 -3.60
N GLN A 290 -9.10 11.01 -4.53
CA GLN A 290 -9.00 12.44 -4.27
C GLN A 290 -10.21 13.16 -4.86
N LYS A 291 -11.15 13.54 -3.99
CA LYS A 291 -12.29 14.38 -4.38
C LYS A 291 -11.78 15.70 -4.95
N LEU A 292 -12.28 16.09 -6.12
CA LEU A 292 -12.03 17.43 -6.67
C LEU A 292 -12.82 18.42 -5.82
N LYS A 293 -12.10 19.30 -5.08
CA LYS A 293 -12.69 20.31 -4.18
C LYS A 293 -13.83 21.07 -4.87
N THR A 294 -15.07 20.86 -4.43
CA THR A 294 -16.18 21.77 -4.70
C THR A 294 -16.36 22.65 -3.47
N ALA A 295 -16.38 23.97 -3.66
CA ALA A 295 -16.26 25.00 -2.62
C ALA A 295 -17.39 25.07 -1.54
N ALA A 296 -18.14 23.99 -1.27
CA ALA A 296 -19.40 24.07 -0.55
C ALA A 296 -19.80 22.88 0.36
N SER A 297 -18.91 21.95 0.71
CA SER A 297 -19.27 20.89 1.67
C SER A 297 -18.20 20.69 2.73
N SER A 298 -18.62 20.55 3.99
CA SER A 298 -17.86 19.82 5.00
C SER A 298 -17.53 18.44 4.43
N GLU A 299 -16.27 18.27 4.03
CA GLU A 299 -15.82 17.19 3.14
C GLU A 299 -16.09 15.81 3.75
N PRO A 300 -16.74 14.87 3.03
CA PRO A 300 -16.73 13.47 3.43
C PRO A 300 -15.33 12.89 3.24
N LEU A 301 -14.91 11.99 4.14
CA LEU A 301 -13.63 11.29 4.12
C LEU A 301 -13.33 10.70 2.72
N ASN A 302 -12.05 10.65 2.35
CA ASN A 302 -11.62 10.08 1.07
C ASN A 302 -12.03 8.61 0.98
N THR A 303 -12.34 8.15 -0.22
CA THR A 303 -12.72 6.75 -0.45
C THR A 303 -11.47 5.90 -0.64
N ALA A 304 -11.25 4.92 0.23
CA ALA A 304 -10.16 3.96 0.06
C ALA A 304 -10.45 3.04 -1.13
N ILE A 305 -9.48 2.92 -2.04
CA ILE A 305 -9.51 2.05 -3.20
C ILE A 305 -8.52 0.90 -2.98
N GLU A 306 -9.05 -0.32 -2.95
CA GLU A 306 -8.27 -1.55 -2.89
C GLU A 306 -7.78 -1.96 -4.28
N PHE A 307 -6.56 -2.48 -4.32
CA PHE A 307 -5.99 -3.20 -5.46
C PHE A 307 -5.67 -4.62 -5.02
N THR A 308 -6.40 -5.59 -5.54
CA THR A 308 -6.16 -7.03 -5.34
C THR A 308 -5.69 -7.65 -6.66
N PRO A 309 -5.14 -8.88 -6.65
CA PRO A 309 -4.78 -9.57 -7.89
C PRO A 309 -5.94 -9.77 -8.87
N TYR A 310 -7.19 -9.58 -8.43
CA TYR A 310 -8.39 -9.83 -9.24
C TYR A 310 -9.16 -8.55 -9.60
N GLU A 311 -9.15 -7.54 -8.73
CA GLU A 311 -10.03 -6.39 -8.88
C GLU A 311 -9.51 -5.13 -8.20
N MET A 312 -10.07 -4.01 -8.61
CA MET A 312 -9.85 -2.69 -8.02
C MET A 312 -11.19 -2.09 -7.63
N GLY A 313 -11.32 -1.49 -6.45
CA GLY A 313 -12.61 -0.94 -6.02
C GLY A 313 -12.65 -0.56 -4.55
N SER A 314 -13.85 -0.38 -4.02
CA SER A 314 -14.04 0.01 -2.62
C SER A 314 -15.28 -0.63 -2.03
N TRP A 315 -15.18 -0.98 -0.75
CA TRP A 315 -16.32 -1.38 0.09
C TRP A 315 -17.11 -0.17 0.61
N ASN A 316 -16.49 1.02 0.60
CA ASN A 316 -17.11 2.23 1.11
C ASN A 316 -18.40 2.55 0.33
N PRO A 317 -19.50 2.92 1.02
CA PRO A 317 -20.77 3.32 0.40
C PRO A 317 -20.67 4.34 -0.73
N THR A 318 -19.65 5.21 -0.71
CA THR A 318 -19.39 6.23 -1.74
C THR A 318 -19.17 5.62 -3.14
N LEU A 319 -18.69 4.38 -3.21
CA LEU A 319 -18.46 3.65 -4.45
C LEU A 319 -19.13 2.26 -4.45
N ALA A 320 -18.90 1.46 -3.42
CA ALA A 320 -19.48 0.13 -3.21
C ALA A 320 -19.43 -0.78 -4.48
N ALA A 321 -18.30 -0.76 -5.17
CA ALA A 321 -18.14 -1.44 -6.45
C ALA A 321 -16.68 -1.84 -6.71
N PHE A 322 -16.51 -2.93 -7.45
CA PHE A 322 -15.21 -3.45 -7.87
C PHE A 322 -15.19 -3.73 -9.37
N VAL A 323 -14.11 -3.34 -10.03
CA VAL A 323 -13.84 -3.61 -11.45
C VAL A 323 -12.73 -4.65 -11.59
N ASP A 324 -12.83 -5.53 -12.59
CA ASP A 324 -11.73 -6.42 -12.98
C ASP A 324 -10.46 -5.59 -13.29
N ILE A 325 -9.43 -5.77 -12.47
CA ILE A 325 -8.21 -4.95 -12.49
C ILE A 325 -7.44 -5.08 -13.82
N ARG A 326 -7.65 -6.16 -14.56
CA ARG A 326 -6.99 -6.38 -15.86
C ARG A 326 -7.48 -5.40 -16.91
N PHE A 327 -8.64 -4.75 -16.71
CA PHE A 327 -9.33 -3.99 -17.76
C PHE A 327 -9.50 -2.49 -17.45
N LEU A 328 -8.69 -1.93 -16.54
CA LEU A 328 -8.80 -0.53 -16.06
C LEU A 328 -8.70 0.56 -17.15
N GLY A 329 -8.15 0.25 -18.33
CA GLY A 329 -8.10 1.21 -19.44
C GLY A 329 -9.33 1.19 -20.35
N THR A 330 -10.35 0.39 -20.03
CA THR A 330 -11.50 0.15 -20.89
C THR A 330 -12.58 1.19 -20.64
N TYR A 331 -13.18 1.75 -21.70
CA TYR A 331 -14.34 2.62 -21.56
C TYR A 331 -15.53 1.81 -21.07
N LEU A 332 -15.92 2.05 -19.81
CA LEU A 332 -17.07 1.43 -19.18
C LEU A 332 -18.18 2.47 -18.94
N LYS A 333 -19.42 2.03 -19.10
CA LYS A 333 -20.61 2.78 -18.75
C LYS A 333 -21.54 1.82 -18.03
N ASP A 334 -21.90 2.14 -16.80
CA ASP A 334 -22.70 1.25 -15.96
C ASP A 334 -22.10 -0.17 -15.84
N GLY A 335 -20.76 -0.24 -15.81
CA GLY A 335 -20.00 -1.48 -15.74
C GLY A 335 -19.93 -2.31 -17.03
N TYR A 336 -20.54 -1.85 -18.12
CA TYR A 336 -20.46 -2.50 -19.43
C TYR A 336 -19.52 -1.76 -20.38
N VAL A 337 -18.85 -2.52 -21.24
CA VAL A 337 -17.99 -1.97 -22.29
C VAL A 337 -18.81 -1.09 -23.23
N TYR A 338 -18.39 0.16 -23.41
CA TYR A 338 -19.01 1.09 -24.36
C TYR A 338 -17.94 1.73 -25.26
N ASP A 339 -18.34 2.11 -26.48
CA ASP A 339 -17.48 2.82 -27.42
C ASP A 339 -17.94 4.29 -27.48
N PRO A 340 -17.17 5.25 -26.93
CA PRO A 340 -17.54 6.67 -26.94
C PRO A 340 -17.56 7.27 -28.35
N THR A 341 -16.98 6.60 -29.36
CA THR A 341 -16.94 7.07 -30.74
C THR A 341 -18.16 6.64 -31.56
N ARG A 342 -18.95 5.67 -31.07
CA ARG A 342 -20.16 5.18 -31.73
C ARG A 342 -21.39 5.88 -31.16
N ARG A 343 -22.16 6.54 -32.04
CA ARG A 343 -23.43 7.21 -31.68
C ARG A 343 -24.59 6.26 -31.36
N ASP A 344 -24.44 4.97 -31.66
CA ASP A 344 -25.45 3.94 -31.40
C ASP A 344 -24.79 2.81 -30.59
N THR A 345 -25.03 2.84 -29.28
CA THR A 345 -24.58 1.79 -28.34
C THR A 345 -25.66 0.74 -28.11
N ARG A 346 -26.70 0.69 -28.94
CA ARG A 346 -27.72 -0.35 -28.83
C ARG A 346 -27.11 -1.70 -29.20
N LEU A 347 -27.06 -2.55 -28.18
CA LEU A 347 -26.94 -4.00 -28.27
C LEU A 347 -27.86 -4.51 -29.39
N ASP A 348 -27.39 -5.44 -30.21
CA ASP A 348 -28.29 -6.14 -31.12
C ASP A 348 -29.29 -7.00 -30.32
N ASP A 349 -30.31 -7.56 -30.97
CA ASP A 349 -31.35 -8.39 -30.33
C ASP A 349 -30.80 -9.66 -29.64
N SER A 350 -29.49 -9.89 -29.71
CA SER A 350 -28.75 -10.96 -29.02
C SER A 350 -27.86 -10.48 -27.86
N GLY A 351 -27.80 -9.17 -27.60
CA GLY A 351 -27.04 -8.60 -26.49
C GLY A 351 -25.53 -8.48 -26.75
N ILE A 352 -25.04 -8.61 -27.99
CA ILE A 352 -23.60 -8.72 -28.28
C ILE A 352 -23.17 -7.68 -29.32
N LEU A 353 -22.34 -6.72 -28.91
CA LEU A 353 -21.51 -5.97 -29.85
C LEU A 353 -20.53 -6.93 -30.53
N SER A 354 -20.53 -6.97 -31.86
CA SER A 354 -19.89 -8.00 -32.70
C SER A 354 -18.35 -8.12 -32.59
N GLN A 355 -17.70 -7.38 -31.68
CA GLN A 355 -16.36 -7.63 -31.12
C GLN A 355 -16.04 -6.47 -30.15
N ASN A 356 -16.24 -6.68 -28.84
CA ASN A 356 -15.78 -5.73 -27.83
C ASN A 356 -14.28 -5.95 -27.54
N TYR A 357 -13.52 -4.86 -27.63
CA TYR A 357 -12.12 -4.82 -27.23
C TYR A 357 -12.00 -4.14 -25.87
N CYS A 358 -11.27 -4.78 -24.97
CA CYS A 358 -10.94 -4.27 -23.66
C CYS A 358 -9.49 -3.80 -23.69
N VAL A 359 -9.11 -2.95 -22.75
CA VAL A 359 -7.76 -2.42 -22.64
C VAL A 359 -7.14 -2.94 -21.36
N CYS A 360 -5.96 -3.53 -21.49
CA CYS A 360 -5.21 -4.09 -20.39
C CYS A 360 -3.80 -3.49 -20.27
N GLY A 361 -3.14 -3.69 -19.12
CA GLY A 361 -1.80 -3.18 -18.83
C GLY A 361 -1.75 -1.81 -18.15
N VAL A 362 -2.91 -1.20 -17.84
CA VAL A 362 -2.98 -0.02 -16.95
C VAL A 362 -2.63 -0.41 -15.51
N ASP A 363 -2.90 -1.65 -15.13
CA ASP A 363 -2.54 -2.26 -13.85
C ASP A 363 -1.06 -2.64 -13.75
N ASN A 364 -0.16 -1.92 -14.43
CA ASN A 364 1.28 -2.16 -14.32
C ASN A 364 1.69 -2.09 -12.83
N VAL A 365 2.47 -3.08 -12.37
CA VAL A 365 2.92 -3.17 -10.97
C VAL A 365 3.55 -1.84 -10.52
N GLY A 366 4.43 -1.25 -11.32
CA GLY A 366 5.06 0.02 -10.99
C GLY A 366 4.05 1.15 -10.83
N PHE A 367 3.03 1.21 -11.69
CA PHE A 367 1.99 2.25 -11.62
C PHE A 367 1.08 2.10 -10.39
N ILE A 368 0.72 0.87 -9.99
CA ILE A 368 -0.06 0.62 -8.76
C ILE A 368 0.75 0.98 -7.51
N LEU A 369 2.03 0.53 -7.44
CA LEU A 369 2.93 0.90 -6.35
C LEU A 369 3.15 2.42 -6.28
N GLY A 370 3.31 3.06 -7.44
CA GLY A 370 3.40 4.51 -7.55
C GLY A 370 2.13 5.21 -7.08
N THR A 371 0.95 4.70 -7.45
CA THR A 371 -0.36 5.23 -7.05
C THR A 371 -0.53 5.20 -5.54
N SER A 372 -0.29 4.05 -4.91
CA SER A 372 -0.39 3.87 -3.46
C SER A 372 0.59 4.73 -2.66
N SER A 373 1.63 5.28 -3.32
CA SER A 373 2.69 6.08 -2.70
C SER A 373 2.85 7.49 -3.29
N ALA A 374 1.79 8.02 -3.91
CA ALA A 374 1.81 9.28 -4.64
C ALA A 374 1.61 10.50 -3.73
N VAL A 375 2.47 10.72 -2.72
CA VAL A 375 2.42 11.89 -1.81
C VAL A 375 2.77 13.25 -2.48
N PHE A 376 2.80 13.30 -3.82
CA PHE A 376 3.28 14.45 -4.56
C PHE A 376 2.37 15.67 -4.40
N ASN A 377 1.06 15.47 -4.24
CA ASN A 377 0.14 16.58 -3.97
C ASN A 377 0.46 17.27 -2.64
N ASP A 378 0.78 16.52 -1.59
CA ASP A 378 1.17 17.10 -0.29
C ASP A 378 2.53 17.77 -0.36
N VAL A 379 3.50 17.12 -1.01
CA VAL A 379 4.84 17.69 -1.21
C VAL A 379 4.75 18.99 -2.02
N PHE A 380 4.01 19.02 -3.13
CA PHE A 380 3.87 20.23 -3.94
C PHE A 380 3.05 21.31 -3.24
N PHE A 381 2.04 20.95 -2.44
CA PHE A 381 1.24 21.90 -1.65
C PHE A 381 2.07 22.64 -0.58
N LEU A 382 2.99 21.95 0.10
CA LEU A 382 3.96 22.59 1.02
C LEU A 382 4.78 23.70 0.35
N TYR A 383 4.93 23.64 -0.97
CA TYR A 383 5.68 24.60 -1.76
C TYR A 383 4.83 25.63 -2.53
N ASP A 384 3.51 25.48 -2.64
CA ASP A 384 2.66 26.46 -3.35
C ASP A 384 2.60 27.83 -2.63
N GLY A 385 3.00 27.89 -1.35
CA GLY A 385 3.26 29.15 -0.63
C GLY A 385 4.64 29.78 -0.92
N ALA A 386 5.55 29.06 -1.58
CA ALA A 386 6.95 29.44 -1.83
C ALA A 386 7.36 29.41 -3.32
N ILE A 387 6.55 28.83 -4.20
CA ILE A 387 6.78 28.79 -5.65
C ILE A 387 6.01 29.94 -6.31
N ASP A 388 6.62 31.12 -6.35
CA ASP A 388 6.29 32.08 -7.40
C ASP A 388 6.96 31.56 -8.69
N VAL A 389 6.19 30.90 -9.57
CA VAL A 389 6.69 30.40 -10.87
C VAL A 389 6.89 31.57 -11.85
N GLY A 390 7.77 32.51 -11.50
CA GLY A 390 8.25 33.56 -12.38
C GLY A 390 9.12 32.99 -13.48
N SER A 391 8.64 33.01 -14.73
CA SER A 391 9.43 32.65 -15.89
C SER A 391 10.49 33.73 -16.16
N PHE A 392 11.77 33.46 -15.88
CA PHE A 392 12.86 34.37 -16.23
C PHE A 392 13.48 33.98 -17.58
N TYR A 393 13.23 34.78 -18.61
CA TYR A 393 13.78 34.60 -19.95
C TYR A 393 15.21 35.16 -20.02
N VAL A 394 16.21 34.32 -20.28
CA VAL A 394 17.60 34.75 -20.51
C VAL A 394 17.87 34.77 -22.01
N PRO A 395 18.05 35.94 -22.66
CA PRO A 395 18.29 35.99 -24.09
C PRO A 395 19.75 35.61 -24.39
N GLY A 396 19.93 34.55 -25.19
CA GLY A 396 21.20 34.29 -25.86
C GLY A 396 21.74 32.87 -25.68
N LYS A 397 21.56 32.07 -26.75
CA LYS A 397 22.07 30.71 -27.03
C LYS A 397 21.12 29.57 -26.65
N LEU A 398 20.54 28.98 -27.72
CA LEU A 398 19.79 27.71 -27.77
C LEU A 398 18.70 27.56 -26.70
N GLY A 399 17.49 28.03 -27.02
CA GLY A 399 16.24 27.86 -26.27
C GLY A 399 16.28 26.92 -25.06
N THR A 400 16.68 27.46 -23.92
CA THR A 400 16.55 26.86 -22.58
C THR A 400 15.93 27.90 -21.65
N THR A 401 14.93 27.52 -20.87
CA THR A 401 14.41 28.32 -19.74
C THR A 401 14.90 27.69 -18.45
N CYS A 402 15.24 28.50 -17.46
CA CYS A 402 15.56 28.00 -16.13
C CYS A 402 14.30 28.01 -15.26
N LEU A 403 13.95 26.86 -14.68
CA LEU A 403 12.97 26.77 -13.59
C LEU A 403 13.68 27.15 -12.28
N ALA A 404 13.20 28.19 -11.62
CA ALA A 404 13.64 28.55 -10.28
C ALA A 404 12.81 27.76 -9.26
N VAL A 405 13.47 26.90 -8.47
CA VAL A 405 12.89 26.19 -7.33
C VAL A 405 13.44 26.87 -6.08
N TYR A 406 12.57 27.45 -5.25
CA TYR A 406 12.99 28.13 -4.03
C TYR A 406 12.91 27.15 -2.86
N LEU A 407 14.05 26.88 -2.22
CA LEU A 407 14.15 26.04 -1.02
C LEU A 407 14.90 26.84 0.05
N ASP A 408 14.32 26.95 1.25
CA ASP A 408 14.93 27.61 2.42
C ASP A 408 15.48 29.03 2.13
N GLY A 409 14.67 29.85 1.45
CA GLY A 409 15.04 31.21 1.05
C GLY A 409 16.13 31.31 -0.04
N LYS A 410 16.53 30.18 -0.66
CA LYS A 410 17.52 30.13 -1.75
C LYS A 410 16.88 29.65 -3.05
N ALA A 411 17.22 30.32 -4.16
CA ALA A 411 16.75 29.97 -5.49
C ALA A 411 17.69 28.95 -6.15
N TYR A 412 17.15 27.81 -6.58
CA TYR A 412 17.83 26.78 -7.34
C TYR A 412 17.37 26.80 -8.79
N MET A 413 18.31 26.99 -9.71
CA MET A 413 18.00 27.13 -11.13
C MET A 413 18.21 25.81 -11.86
N VAL A 414 17.12 25.19 -12.32
CA VAL A 414 17.15 23.99 -13.17
C VAL A 414 17.00 24.42 -14.63
N GLN A 415 18.02 24.16 -15.44
CA GLN A 415 17.98 24.50 -16.86
C GLN A 415 17.19 23.44 -17.63
N ILE A 416 16.05 23.83 -18.20
CA ILE A 416 15.14 22.95 -18.94
C ILE A 416 15.00 23.49 -20.38
N PRO A 417 15.00 22.66 -21.43
CA PRO A 417 14.79 23.13 -22.80
C PRO A 417 13.49 23.96 -22.95
N LEU A 418 13.49 24.97 -23.83
CA LEU A 418 12.36 25.91 -24.00
C LEU A 418 11.07 25.20 -24.44
N TYR A 419 11.19 24.12 -25.21
CA TYR A 419 10.06 23.32 -25.70
C TYR A 419 9.37 22.49 -24.60
N THR A 420 9.98 22.40 -23.42
CA THR A 420 9.41 21.73 -22.26
C THR A 420 8.62 22.69 -21.36
N LEU A 421 8.90 24.01 -21.34
CA LEU A 421 8.35 24.88 -20.29
C LEU A 421 6.93 25.42 -20.53
N GLU A 422 6.52 25.68 -21.76
CA GLU A 422 5.09 25.98 -22.04
C GLU A 422 4.19 24.75 -21.83
N THR A 423 4.80 23.56 -21.87
CA THR A 423 4.18 22.27 -21.57
C THR A 423 4.15 21.95 -20.07
N PHE A 424 4.82 22.71 -19.20
CA PHE A 424 4.97 22.35 -17.78
C PHE A 424 4.00 23.07 -16.83
N LYS A 425 3.52 24.27 -17.17
CA LYS A 425 2.71 25.11 -16.23
C LYS A 425 1.28 24.62 -15.94
N PRO A 426 0.54 23.96 -16.84
CA PRO A 426 -0.77 23.37 -16.52
C PRO A 426 -0.72 21.85 -16.24
N LEU A 427 0.47 21.25 -16.12
CA LEU A 427 0.70 19.82 -16.38
C LEU A 427 1.41 19.03 -15.27
N ILE A 428 1.63 19.59 -14.07
CA ILE A 428 1.93 18.75 -12.92
C ILE A 428 0.63 18.08 -12.49
N ARG A 429 0.26 17.03 -13.23
CA ARG A 429 -0.65 15.99 -12.75
C ARG A 429 0.14 15.25 -11.66
N ASP A 430 -0.03 15.71 -10.44
CA ASP A 430 0.57 15.21 -9.20
C ASP A 430 -0.05 13.89 -8.73
N ARG A 431 -1.21 13.54 -9.28
CA ARG A 431 -2.02 12.36 -8.94
C ARG A 431 -1.89 11.25 -9.97
N ALA A 432 -2.21 10.03 -9.55
CA ALA A 432 -2.40 8.92 -10.46
C ALA A 432 -3.71 9.11 -11.24
N ILE A 433 -3.68 8.87 -12.55
CA ILE A 433 -4.84 9.08 -13.42
C ILE A 433 -5.26 7.76 -14.06
N TYR A 434 -6.44 7.31 -13.69
CA TYR A 434 -7.13 6.17 -14.30
C TYR A 434 -8.15 6.72 -15.28
N SER A 435 -7.78 6.66 -16.56
CA SER A 435 -8.57 7.20 -17.67
C SER A 435 -8.66 6.14 -18.77
N PRO A 436 -9.88 5.77 -19.20
CA PRO A 436 -11.18 6.21 -18.66
C PRO A 436 -11.44 5.74 -17.22
N ASN A 437 -12.35 6.42 -16.51
CA ASN A 437 -12.83 6.00 -15.20
C ASN A 437 -13.59 4.66 -15.32
N PRO A 438 -13.15 3.59 -14.64
CA PRO A 438 -13.80 2.28 -14.72
C PRO A 438 -15.20 2.25 -14.09
N PHE A 439 -15.54 3.22 -13.25
CA PHE A 439 -16.84 3.32 -12.57
C PHE A 439 -17.76 4.37 -13.20
N PHE A 440 -17.45 4.82 -14.41
CA PHE A 440 -18.22 5.88 -15.06
C PHE A 440 -19.69 5.48 -15.25
N GLN A 441 -20.58 6.32 -14.73
CA GLN A 441 -22.03 6.15 -14.68
C GLN A 441 -22.47 4.79 -14.12
N TYR A 442 -21.69 4.21 -13.22
CA TYR A 442 -22.14 3.07 -12.42
C TYR A 442 -23.15 3.57 -11.38
N GLU A 443 -24.35 2.98 -11.37
CA GLU A 443 -25.38 3.32 -10.38
C GLU A 443 -24.94 2.89 -8.99
N THR A 444 -24.94 3.86 -8.07
CA THR A 444 -24.59 3.66 -6.67
C THR A 444 -25.56 4.50 -5.82
N ASN A 445 -25.57 4.32 -4.50
CA ASN A 445 -26.49 5.03 -3.59
C ASN A 445 -26.39 6.58 -3.72
N GLU A 446 -27.43 7.34 -3.33
CA GLU A 446 -27.56 8.79 -3.61
C GLU A 446 -26.47 9.71 -2.97
N LEU A 447 -25.53 9.17 -2.18
CA LEU A 447 -24.40 9.91 -1.60
C LEU A 447 -23.23 10.15 -2.60
N ASN A 448 -23.35 9.65 -3.84
CA ASN A 448 -22.21 9.22 -4.64
C ASN A 448 -21.86 10.12 -5.82
N TRP A 449 -22.21 11.40 -5.73
CA TRP A 449 -22.22 12.30 -6.89
C TRP A 449 -20.83 12.62 -7.49
N ASN A 450 -19.68 12.27 -6.89
CA ASN A 450 -18.38 12.70 -7.45
C ASN A 450 -17.62 11.60 -8.24
N ILE A 451 -17.51 10.38 -7.72
CA ILE A 451 -16.62 9.35 -8.30
C ILE A 451 -17.16 8.82 -9.63
N THR A 452 -18.43 8.42 -9.69
CA THR A 452 -19.00 7.75 -10.87
C THR A 452 -19.36 8.72 -12.00
N MET A 453 -19.40 10.03 -11.74
CA MET A 453 -19.74 11.03 -12.76
C MET A 453 -18.54 11.55 -13.55
N LEU A 454 -17.33 11.40 -13.02
CA LEU A 454 -16.12 11.92 -13.66
C LEU A 454 -15.61 10.97 -14.74
N PRO A 455 -15.14 11.48 -15.89
CA PRO A 455 -14.57 10.65 -16.97
C PRO A 455 -13.19 10.06 -16.62
N GLU A 456 -12.54 10.60 -15.59
CA GLU A 456 -11.24 10.16 -15.07
C GLU A 456 -11.35 9.97 -13.56
N LEU A 457 -10.66 8.95 -13.03
CA LEU A 457 -10.51 8.72 -11.60
C LEU A 457 -9.10 9.15 -11.17
N TYR A 458 -9.03 9.99 -10.12
CA TYR A 458 -7.77 10.50 -9.57
C TYR A 458 -7.49 9.85 -8.23
N LEU A 459 -6.34 9.20 -8.12
CA LEU A 459 -5.91 8.54 -6.89
C LEU A 459 -4.59 9.13 -6.36
N VAL A 460 -4.46 9.11 -5.04
CA VAL A 460 -3.31 9.59 -4.25
C VAL A 460 -2.84 8.53 -3.26
N ASP A 461 -1.80 8.84 -2.48
CA ASP A 461 -1.29 7.91 -1.46
C ASP A 461 -2.41 7.49 -0.48
N GLY A 462 -2.44 6.20 -0.13
CA GLY A 462 -3.45 5.62 0.75
C GLY A 462 -3.42 6.14 2.18
N GLY A 463 -2.36 6.83 2.60
CA GLY A 463 -2.24 7.42 3.94
C GLY A 463 -2.72 8.86 4.06
N GLU A 464 -3.12 9.53 2.97
CA GLU A 464 -3.41 10.98 2.96
C GLU A 464 -4.73 11.37 3.63
N ASP A 465 -5.62 10.41 3.90
CA ASP A 465 -6.83 10.62 4.68
C ASP A 465 -6.60 10.46 6.19
N GLY A 466 -5.33 10.38 6.60
CA GLY A 466 -4.90 10.20 7.99
C GLY A 466 -4.97 8.75 8.48
N GLN A 467 -5.55 7.82 7.71
CA GLN A 467 -5.58 6.39 8.04
C GLN A 467 -4.36 5.69 7.44
N ASN A 468 -3.19 6.02 7.96
CA ASN A 468 -1.94 5.45 7.47
C ASN A 468 -1.79 3.93 7.74
N LEU A 469 -2.74 3.29 8.42
CA LEU A 469 -2.89 1.83 8.53
C LEU A 469 -4.07 1.35 7.66
N PRO A 470 -3.88 0.38 6.74
CA PRO A 470 -4.94 -0.11 5.87
C PRO A 470 -5.87 -1.10 6.61
N LEU A 471 -6.65 -0.61 7.58
CA LEU A 471 -7.54 -1.47 8.39
C LEU A 471 -8.87 -1.79 7.71
N GLU A 472 -9.44 -0.86 6.94
CA GLU A 472 -10.72 -1.02 6.23
C GLU A 472 -10.89 -2.37 5.52
N PRO A 473 -9.94 -2.84 4.68
CA PRO A 473 -10.03 -4.16 4.06
C PRO A 473 -10.19 -5.30 5.06
N LEU A 474 -9.56 -5.21 6.23
CA LEU A 474 -9.41 -6.32 7.17
C LEU A 474 -10.51 -6.35 8.23
N ILE A 475 -11.03 -5.19 8.63
CA ILE A 475 -12.12 -5.09 9.62
C ILE A 475 -13.50 -5.33 8.98
N ASN A 476 -13.58 -5.34 7.65
CA ASN A 476 -14.84 -5.54 6.95
C ASN A 476 -15.42 -6.94 7.26
N PRO A 477 -16.64 -7.04 7.82
CA PRO A 477 -17.26 -8.32 8.20
C PRO A 477 -17.37 -9.32 7.03
N ILE A 478 -17.41 -8.86 5.78
CA ILE A 478 -17.43 -9.71 4.59
C ILE A 478 -16.18 -10.63 4.50
N ARG A 479 -15.04 -10.22 5.07
CA ARG A 479 -13.82 -11.04 5.12
C ARG A 479 -13.67 -11.87 6.41
N GLY A 480 -14.53 -11.64 7.41
CA GLY A 480 -14.68 -12.50 8.59
C GLY A 480 -13.40 -12.79 9.38
N LEU A 481 -12.58 -11.77 9.65
CA LEU A 481 -11.34 -11.95 10.42
C LEU A 481 -11.59 -11.93 11.93
N ASP A 482 -10.82 -12.74 12.66
CA ASP A 482 -10.83 -12.80 14.13
C ASP A 482 -9.75 -11.92 14.76
N ILE A 483 -8.64 -11.72 14.07
CA ILE A 483 -7.48 -10.96 14.55
C ILE A 483 -6.78 -10.21 13.42
N ILE A 484 -6.31 -9.00 13.72
CA ILE A 484 -5.46 -8.20 12.84
C ILE A 484 -4.17 -7.84 13.56
N LEU A 485 -3.02 -8.20 12.98
CA LEU A 485 -1.72 -7.70 13.40
C LEU A 485 -1.42 -6.40 12.65
N ALA A 486 -1.52 -5.26 13.32
CA ALA A 486 -1.36 -3.94 12.72
C ALA A 486 -0.03 -3.29 13.11
N TYR A 487 0.91 -3.20 12.16
CA TYR A 487 2.23 -2.62 12.36
C TYR A 487 2.29 -1.17 11.89
N ASP A 488 2.56 -0.27 12.82
CA ASP A 488 2.57 1.17 12.57
C ASP A 488 3.98 1.74 12.46
N PHE A 489 4.33 2.26 11.29
CA PHE A 489 5.58 2.93 10.92
C PHE A 489 5.36 4.42 10.56
N SER A 490 4.22 4.98 10.97
CA SER A 490 3.82 6.37 10.72
C SER A 490 4.84 7.37 11.23
N ALA A 491 4.97 8.48 10.50
CA ALA A 491 5.82 9.61 10.89
C ALA A 491 4.99 10.67 11.62
N ASP A 492 4.56 10.36 12.85
CA ASP A 492 3.79 11.32 13.65
C ASP A 492 4.77 12.25 14.42
N SER A 493 4.97 12.05 15.73
CA SER A 493 5.86 12.88 16.52
C SER A 493 7.30 12.40 16.42
N HIS A 494 8.20 13.26 15.89
CA HIS A 494 9.61 12.92 15.68
C HIS A 494 9.80 11.64 14.85
N ASN A 495 8.91 11.42 13.88
CA ASN A 495 8.83 10.23 13.03
C ASN A 495 8.54 8.92 13.80
N TRP A 496 7.89 9.00 14.96
CA TRP A 496 7.40 7.85 15.72
C TRP A 496 5.86 7.86 15.80
N PRO A 497 5.20 6.69 15.76
CA PRO A 497 3.75 6.59 15.85
C PRO A 497 3.20 7.07 17.20
N THR A 498 2.20 7.95 17.18
CA THR A 498 1.45 8.36 18.38
C THR A 498 0.08 7.70 18.47
N GLY A 499 -0.29 6.86 17.49
CA GLY A 499 -1.65 6.32 17.35
C GLY A 499 -2.62 7.29 16.67
N HIS A 500 -2.12 8.31 15.97
CA HIS A 500 -2.97 9.26 15.25
C HIS A 500 -3.84 8.55 14.19
N THR A 501 -3.25 7.61 13.45
CA THR A 501 -3.96 6.76 12.47
C THR A 501 -5.13 5.98 13.06
N LEU A 502 -5.01 5.51 14.32
CA LEU A 502 -6.08 4.82 15.03
C LEU A 502 -7.23 5.78 15.34
N SER A 503 -6.91 7.01 15.77
CA SER A 503 -7.91 8.06 16.04
C SER A 503 -8.66 8.44 14.75
N GLN A 504 -7.96 8.59 13.63
CA GLN A 504 -8.59 8.87 12.33
C GLN A 504 -9.51 7.73 11.87
N SER A 505 -9.07 6.49 12.08
CA SER A 505 -9.90 5.30 11.80
C SER A 505 -11.15 5.26 12.69
N PHE A 506 -11.00 5.55 13.99
CA PHE A 506 -12.11 5.63 14.94
C PHE A 506 -13.13 6.70 14.53
N ASP A 507 -12.68 7.90 14.17
CA ASP A 507 -13.54 9.01 13.75
C ASP A 507 -14.30 8.67 12.45
N LYS A 508 -13.65 7.94 11.52
CA LYS A 508 -14.26 7.46 10.28
C LYS A 508 -15.35 6.42 10.53
N PHE A 509 -15.01 5.31 11.16
CA PHE A 509 -15.92 4.17 11.29
C PHE A 509 -17.07 4.43 12.28
N ASN A 510 -16.85 5.27 13.30
CA ASN A 510 -17.94 5.65 14.21
C ASN A 510 -18.89 6.71 13.63
N ASN A 511 -18.56 7.31 12.48
CA ASN A 511 -19.55 8.01 11.66
C ASN A 511 -20.33 7.00 10.80
N ARG A 512 -21.05 6.07 11.46
CA ARG A 512 -21.64 4.82 10.90
C ARG A 512 -22.39 4.97 9.58
N ALA A 513 -23.01 6.12 9.32
CA ALA A 513 -23.71 6.40 8.06
C ALA A 513 -22.80 6.44 6.83
N GLN A 514 -21.48 6.67 7.02
CA GLN A 514 -20.50 6.80 5.94
C GLN A 514 -19.73 5.52 5.65
N GLU A 515 -19.76 4.51 6.54
CA GLU A 515 -18.90 3.32 6.46
C GLU A 515 -19.67 2.00 6.61
N ASN A 516 -20.90 1.93 6.09
CA ASN A 516 -21.76 0.73 6.16
C ASN A 516 -21.97 0.16 7.58
N GLY A 517 -21.80 0.97 8.62
CA GLY A 517 -21.95 0.53 10.01
C GLY A 517 -20.83 -0.40 10.53
N ILE A 518 -19.67 -0.48 9.86
CA ILE A 518 -18.54 -1.29 10.32
C ILE A 518 -18.10 -0.82 11.73
N PRO A 519 -18.13 -1.69 12.75
CA PRO A 519 -17.77 -1.32 14.12
C PRO A 519 -16.25 -1.13 14.27
N PHE A 520 -15.85 -0.15 15.09
CA PHE A 520 -14.44 0.09 15.42
C PHE A 520 -14.28 0.39 16.92
N PRO A 521 -13.31 -0.27 17.60
CA PRO A 521 -13.19 -0.15 19.05
C PRO A 521 -12.63 1.21 19.46
N TYR A 522 -12.87 1.62 20.70
CA TYR A 522 -12.20 2.78 21.31
C TYR A 522 -10.68 2.64 21.20
N VAL A 523 -10.03 3.78 20.98
CA VAL A 523 -8.58 3.85 20.75
C VAL A 523 -7.94 4.89 21.66
N PRO A 524 -6.65 4.73 22.00
CA PRO A 524 -5.93 5.76 22.73
C PRO A 524 -5.78 7.04 21.91
N HIS A 525 -6.02 8.19 22.55
CA HIS A 525 -5.60 9.48 22.04
C HIS A 525 -4.31 9.91 22.74
N SER A 526 -3.17 9.80 22.05
CA SER A 526 -1.87 10.20 22.58
C SER A 526 -1.23 11.27 21.71
N GLN A 527 -0.67 12.30 22.36
CA GLN A 527 0.20 13.29 21.71
C GLN A 527 1.68 12.85 21.73
N TYR A 528 1.99 11.78 22.45
CA TYR A 528 3.34 11.24 22.61
C TYR A 528 3.47 9.89 21.91
N PRO A 529 4.68 9.53 21.44
CA PRO A 529 4.90 8.24 20.80
C PRO A 529 4.49 7.06 21.67
N LEU A 530 3.69 6.15 21.11
CA LEU A 530 3.36 4.87 21.71
C LEU A 530 4.55 3.93 21.55
N LYS A 531 4.96 3.26 22.63
CA LYS A 531 6.14 2.38 22.65
C LYS A 531 5.82 0.92 22.93
N THR A 532 4.62 0.65 23.42
CA THR A 532 4.15 -0.66 23.82
C THR A 532 3.00 -1.08 22.91
N PRO A 533 2.92 -2.35 22.50
CA PRO A 533 1.76 -2.88 21.81
C PRO A 533 0.47 -2.69 22.61
N LEU A 534 -0.66 -2.69 21.91
CA LEU A 534 -2.00 -2.58 22.48
C LEU A 534 -2.93 -3.56 21.78
N PHE A 535 -3.81 -4.20 22.55
CA PHE A 535 -4.93 -4.99 22.04
C PHE A 535 -6.19 -4.12 22.13
N LEU A 536 -6.82 -3.87 20.99
CA LEU A 536 -8.02 -3.04 20.87
C LEU A 536 -9.23 -3.93 20.58
N GLY A 537 -10.33 -3.68 21.28
CA GLY A 537 -11.54 -4.51 21.18
C GLY A 537 -11.46 -5.80 21.99
N CYS A 538 -10.76 -5.79 23.13
CA CYS A 538 -10.67 -6.97 23.99
C CYS A 538 -12.03 -7.35 24.59
N ASP A 539 -12.85 -6.36 24.93
CA ASP A 539 -14.19 -6.53 25.47
C ASP A 539 -15.21 -5.97 24.48
N LEU A 540 -16.07 -6.83 23.93
CA LEU A 540 -17.03 -6.44 22.90
C LEU A 540 -18.09 -5.45 23.42
N ASP A 541 -18.43 -5.53 24.71
CA ASP A 541 -19.46 -4.68 25.33
C ASP A 541 -18.88 -3.33 25.77
N ALA A 542 -17.65 -3.33 26.29
CA ALA A 542 -17.01 -2.14 26.83
C ALA A 542 -16.25 -1.31 25.78
N ASP A 543 -15.66 -1.96 24.77
CA ASP A 543 -14.74 -1.30 23.84
C ASP A 543 -15.42 -0.75 22.58
N TYR A 544 -16.69 -1.08 22.32
CA TYR A 544 -17.41 -0.61 21.14
C TYR A 544 -18.54 0.36 21.53
N PRO A 545 -18.60 1.59 20.96
CA PRO A 545 -19.64 2.57 21.30
C PRO A 545 -21.07 2.08 21.05
N GLU A 546 -21.25 1.37 19.93
CA GLU A 546 -22.45 0.66 19.53
C GLU A 546 -21.95 -0.62 18.86
N LEU A 547 -22.50 -1.78 19.20
CA LEU A 547 -22.22 -3.05 18.53
C LEU A 547 -23.52 -3.83 18.45
N ASP A 548 -23.84 -4.37 17.27
CA ASP A 548 -24.99 -5.26 17.14
C ASP A 548 -24.65 -6.60 17.81
N LEU A 549 -25.61 -7.16 18.58
CA LEU A 549 -25.40 -8.37 19.40
C LEU A 549 -24.94 -9.62 18.61
N ASN A 550 -25.01 -9.60 17.29
CA ASN A 550 -24.59 -10.69 16.41
C ASN A 550 -23.25 -10.44 15.70
N GLU A 551 -22.59 -9.31 15.96
CA GLU A 551 -21.31 -8.96 15.37
C GLU A 551 -20.15 -9.38 16.29
N SER A 552 -19.08 -9.93 15.70
CA SER A 552 -17.84 -10.24 16.39
C SER A 552 -16.67 -9.65 15.59
N PRO A 553 -16.32 -8.38 15.82
CA PRO A 553 -15.25 -7.72 15.07
C PRO A 553 -13.88 -8.28 15.47
N PRO A 554 -12.86 -8.23 14.59
CA PRO A 554 -11.53 -8.74 14.91
C PRO A 554 -10.90 -8.02 16.09
N LEU A 555 -10.10 -8.74 16.88
CA LEU A 555 -9.17 -8.13 17.82
C LEU A 555 -8.04 -7.44 17.04
N ILE A 556 -7.80 -6.15 17.28
CA ILE A 556 -6.70 -5.43 16.63
C ILE A 556 -5.50 -5.40 17.57
N VAL A 557 -4.44 -6.10 17.19
CA VAL A 557 -3.14 -6.04 17.86
C VAL A 557 -2.30 -4.95 17.20
N TYR A 558 -2.32 -3.76 17.80
CA TYR A 558 -1.57 -2.60 17.33
C TYR A 558 -0.14 -2.63 17.87
N ILE A 559 0.83 -2.58 16.96
CA ILE A 559 2.27 -2.68 17.25
C ILE A 559 2.96 -1.43 16.68
N PRO A 560 3.25 -0.41 17.52
CA PRO A 560 3.96 0.78 17.07
C PRO A 560 5.44 0.48 16.86
N SER A 561 6.00 1.04 15.78
CA SER A 561 7.44 1.09 15.57
C SER A 561 8.14 1.75 16.75
N THR A 562 9.16 1.07 17.28
CA THR A 562 9.95 1.56 18.41
C THR A 562 11.42 1.21 18.20
N ASN A 563 12.29 1.86 18.96
CA ASN A 563 13.73 1.67 18.86
C ASN A 563 14.19 0.51 19.77
N PHE A 564 14.55 -0.62 19.17
CA PHE A 564 15.15 -1.77 19.85
C PHE A 564 16.67 -1.83 19.59
N VAL A 565 17.05 -1.97 18.33
CA VAL A 565 18.46 -2.18 17.91
C VAL A 565 18.96 -1.08 16.96
N TYR A 566 18.05 -0.26 16.40
CA TYR A 566 18.38 0.83 15.50
C TYR A 566 17.30 1.92 15.52
N GLN A 567 17.72 3.18 15.38
CA GLN A 567 16.81 4.32 15.28
C GLN A 567 16.13 4.33 13.90
N SER A 568 14.97 3.68 13.82
CA SER A 568 14.24 3.52 12.56
C SER A 568 13.39 4.73 12.15
N ASN A 569 13.31 5.78 12.98
CA ASN A 569 12.54 7.01 12.72
C ASN A 569 13.18 7.97 11.71
N THR A 570 13.69 7.40 10.61
CA THR A 570 14.18 8.12 9.42
C THR A 570 13.03 8.88 8.73
N SER A 571 13.34 9.94 7.98
CA SER A 571 12.31 10.72 7.27
C SER A 571 11.58 9.88 6.23
N THR A 572 10.30 10.17 6.01
CA THR A 572 9.50 9.52 4.95
C THR A 572 10.07 9.82 3.56
N LEU A 573 10.72 10.98 3.38
CA LEU A 573 11.34 11.40 2.13
C LEU A 573 12.76 10.84 1.93
N GLN A 574 13.27 10.04 2.87
CA GLN A 574 14.57 9.39 2.72
C GLN A 574 14.52 8.30 1.65
N ILE A 575 15.21 8.56 0.54
CA ILE A 575 15.28 7.67 -0.63
C ILE A 575 16.61 6.92 -0.78
N SER A 576 17.56 7.17 0.14
CA SER A 576 18.88 6.57 0.13
C SER A 576 19.22 5.93 1.47
N TYR A 577 19.65 4.68 1.42
CA TYR A 577 20.13 3.92 2.58
C TYR A 577 21.34 3.12 2.15
N SER A 578 22.44 3.24 2.90
CA SER A 578 23.54 2.29 2.78
C SER A 578 23.05 0.87 3.09
N HIS A 579 23.74 -0.15 2.58
CA HIS A 579 23.36 -1.54 2.85
C HIS A 579 23.36 -1.88 4.35
N TRP A 580 24.23 -1.22 5.13
CA TRP A 580 24.24 -1.34 6.59
C TRP A 580 23.01 -0.71 7.25
N GLU A 581 22.66 0.54 6.89
CA GLU A 581 21.43 1.20 7.42
C GLU A 581 20.20 0.38 7.06
N LEU A 582 20.11 -0.06 5.80
CA LEU A 582 19.04 -0.91 5.31
C LEU A 582 18.91 -2.19 6.16
N SER A 583 20.01 -2.89 6.40
CA SER A 583 20.01 -4.11 7.21
C SER A 583 19.58 -3.85 8.65
N LYS A 584 20.02 -2.73 9.24
CA LYS A 584 19.65 -2.35 10.61
C LYS A 584 18.19 -1.90 10.75
N MET A 585 17.62 -1.29 9.71
CA MET A 585 16.18 -1.01 9.64
C MET A 585 15.36 -2.31 9.69
N ILE A 586 15.75 -3.32 8.91
CA ILE A 586 15.11 -4.65 8.90
C ILE A 586 15.27 -5.33 10.25
N GLU A 587 16.47 -5.33 10.84
CA GLU A 587 16.74 -5.92 12.16
C GLU A 587 15.86 -5.28 13.25
N ASN A 588 15.71 -3.95 13.22
CA ASN A 588 14.82 -3.26 14.16
C ASN A 588 13.34 -3.55 13.92
N GLY A 589 12.92 -3.70 12.66
CA GLY A 589 11.57 -4.15 12.33
C GLY A 589 11.27 -5.55 12.88
N TYR A 590 12.23 -6.47 12.76
CA TYR A 590 12.15 -7.81 13.33
C TYR A 590 12.02 -7.75 14.86
N SER A 591 12.90 -7.02 15.54
CA SER A 591 12.80 -6.82 16.99
C SER A 591 11.52 -6.11 17.42
N THR A 592 10.97 -5.23 16.58
CA THR A 592 9.66 -4.59 16.85
C THR A 592 8.55 -5.64 16.85
N ALA A 593 8.53 -6.54 15.87
CA ALA A 593 7.54 -7.60 15.83
C ALA A 593 7.69 -8.60 16.97
N THR A 594 8.91 -9.01 17.32
CA THR A 594 9.17 -9.97 18.41
C THR A 594 9.23 -9.33 19.81
N GLN A 595 9.03 -8.02 19.90
CA GLN A 595 9.20 -7.23 21.13
C GLN A 595 10.57 -7.49 21.81
N GLY A 596 11.64 -7.49 21.01
CA GLY A 596 13.00 -7.75 21.47
C GLY A 596 13.24 -9.23 21.81
N ASN A 597 12.72 -10.13 20.98
CA ASN A 597 12.78 -11.58 21.18
C ASN A 597 12.17 -12.06 22.51
N SER A 598 11.00 -11.52 22.86
CA SER A 598 10.31 -11.82 24.10
C SER A 598 9.47 -13.10 24.00
N SER A 599 9.80 -14.12 24.79
CA SER A 599 8.98 -15.34 24.92
C SER A 599 7.59 -15.06 25.50
N HIS A 600 7.49 -14.12 26.44
CA HIS A 600 6.20 -13.68 26.98
C HIS A 600 5.33 -13.02 25.90
N TRP A 601 5.94 -12.28 24.98
CA TRP A 601 5.19 -11.69 23.86
C TRP A 601 4.64 -12.75 22.91
N LYS A 602 5.39 -13.83 22.64
CA LYS A 602 4.89 -14.98 21.88
C LYS A 602 3.63 -15.59 22.51
N ILE A 603 3.64 -15.81 23.83
CA ILE A 603 2.48 -16.29 24.59
C ILE A 603 1.29 -15.33 24.40
N CYS A 604 1.51 -14.02 24.53
CA CYS A 604 0.44 -13.05 24.37
C CYS A 604 -0.13 -12.95 22.96
N ILE A 605 0.70 -13.13 21.93
CA ILE A 605 0.20 -13.26 20.55
C ILE A 605 -0.63 -14.53 20.39
N ALA A 606 -0.21 -15.66 20.96
CA ALA A 606 -1.00 -16.90 20.92
C ALA A 606 -2.37 -16.73 21.58
N CYS A 607 -2.43 -16.10 22.76
CA CYS A 607 -3.69 -15.76 23.41
C CYS A 607 -4.56 -14.80 22.57
N ALA A 608 -3.96 -13.74 22.03
CA ALA A 608 -4.66 -12.77 21.19
C ALA A 608 -5.31 -13.44 19.97
N MET A 609 -4.62 -14.40 19.33
CA MET A 609 -5.13 -15.09 18.14
C MET A 609 -6.43 -15.84 18.39
N VAL A 610 -6.59 -16.44 19.56
CA VAL A 610 -7.77 -17.24 19.89
C VAL A 610 -8.75 -16.49 20.79
N LYS A 611 -8.58 -15.17 20.99
CA LYS A 611 -9.42 -14.36 21.88
C LYS A 611 -10.90 -14.56 21.59
N ARG A 612 -11.34 -14.39 20.34
CA ARG A 612 -12.75 -14.53 19.95
C ARG A 612 -13.32 -15.92 20.22
N SER A 613 -12.54 -16.96 19.97
CA SER A 613 -12.93 -18.34 20.28
C SER A 613 -12.94 -18.62 21.79
N LEU A 614 -12.12 -17.92 22.56
CA LEU A 614 -12.00 -18.05 24.01
C LEU A 614 -13.05 -17.24 24.79
N ASP A 615 -13.56 -16.14 24.25
CA ASP A 615 -14.51 -15.23 24.93
C ASP A 615 -15.69 -15.94 25.68
N PRO A 616 -16.24 -17.06 25.19
CA PRO A 616 -17.28 -17.80 25.90
C PRO A 616 -16.81 -18.67 27.10
N TRP A 617 -15.50 -18.79 27.34
CA TRP A 617 -14.89 -19.77 28.24
C TRP A 617 -13.97 -19.13 29.28
N ASP A 618 -13.55 -19.92 30.26
CA ASP A 618 -12.47 -19.52 31.19
C ASP A 618 -11.12 -19.54 30.45
N TYR A 619 -10.31 -18.49 30.65
CA TYR A 619 -9.02 -18.34 29.98
C TYR A 619 -7.89 -19.11 30.71
N PRO A 620 -6.87 -19.60 29.97
CA PRO A 620 -5.59 -19.96 30.58
C PRO A 620 -5.00 -18.79 31.37
N THR A 621 -4.28 -19.09 32.46
CA THR A 621 -3.75 -18.04 33.36
C THR A 621 -2.76 -17.11 32.65
N GLU A 622 -2.00 -17.65 31.70
CA GLU A 622 -1.09 -16.93 30.84
C GLU A 622 -1.83 -15.88 29.98
N CYS A 623 -3.04 -16.21 29.50
CA CYS A 623 -3.83 -15.29 28.70
C CYS A 623 -4.42 -14.16 29.52
N ASP A 624 -4.83 -14.41 30.77
CA ASP A 624 -5.27 -13.36 31.70
C ASP A 624 -4.18 -12.30 31.93
N ASP A 625 -2.93 -12.72 32.14
CA ASP A 625 -1.79 -11.78 32.31
C ASP A 625 -1.56 -10.94 31.05
N CYS A 626 -1.67 -11.57 29.87
CA CYS A 626 -1.55 -10.89 28.59
C CYS A 626 -2.66 -9.86 28.36
N TYR A 627 -3.92 -10.22 28.64
CA TYR A 627 -5.05 -9.28 28.50
C TYR A 627 -4.94 -8.13 29.49
N TYR A 628 -4.61 -8.41 30.75
CA TYR A 628 -4.38 -7.38 31.75
C TYR A 628 -3.30 -6.37 31.33
N ARG A 629 -2.25 -6.85 30.65
CA ARG A 629 -1.11 -6.01 30.25
C ARG A 629 -1.33 -5.21 28.98
N TYR A 630 -1.98 -5.81 27.98
CA TYR A 630 -2.03 -5.26 26.62
C TYR A 630 -3.40 -4.72 26.21
N CYS A 631 -4.49 -5.16 26.84
CA CYS A 631 -5.81 -4.64 26.51
C CYS A 631 -5.91 -3.14 26.80
N TYR A 632 -6.31 -2.38 25.79
CA TYR A 632 -6.64 -1.00 25.97
C TYR A 632 -8.00 -0.89 26.67
N HIS A 633 -8.05 -0.10 27.75
CA HIS A 633 -9.26 0.13 28.51
C HIS A 633 -9.64 1.61 28.44
N HIS A 634 -10.81 1.91 27.88
CA HIS A 634 -11.26 3.29 27.76
C HIS A 634 -11.61 3.89 29.14
N PRO A 635 -11.09 5.07 29.52
CA PRO A 635 -11.23 5.62 30.87
C PRO A 635 -12.67 5.89 31.35
N SER A 636 -13.65 5.99 30.44
CA SER A 636 -15.04 6.29 30.81
C SER A 636 -15.82 5.09 31.36
N TYR A 637 -15.38 3.86 31.08
CA TYR A 637 -16.09 2.65 31.49
C TYR A 637 -15.68 2.20 32.91
N TYR A 638 -14.41 2.32 33.25
CA TYR A 638 -13.84 1.85 34.53
C TYR A 638 -13.86 2.88 35.67
N ASN A 639 -14.48 4.05 35.45
CA ASN A 639 -14.76 5.06 36.49
C ASN A 639 -16.22 5.04 36.98
N GLN A 640 -17.00 4.02 36.60
CA GLN A 640 -18.30 3.67 37.20
C GLN A 640 -18.12 2.55 38.21
#